data_AF-A0ABD3RGB8-F1
#
_entry.id   AF-A0ABD3RGB8-F1
#
_cell.length_a   1.000
_cell.length_b   1.000
_cell.length_c   1.000
_cell.angle_alpha   90.00
_cell.angle_beta   90.00
_cell.angle_gamma   90.00
#
_symmetry.space_group_name_H-M   'P 1'
#
loop_
_entity.id
_entity.type
_entity.pdbx_description
1 polymer ?
#
loop_
_entity_poly.entity_id
_entity_poly.type
_entity_poly.pdbx_seq_one_letter_code
_entity_poly.pdbx_strand_id
1 'polypeptide(L)'
;MMAIPTITTTIDDDDQEEGTPLNSASIDDRIIALVRGSRGGNDGDDGRRTIRPAHLASELGLSIEEATRELCILLSAVGGGNDGASFEFERVGMPSQTPKPMSNAMVDRDDDVAMSKETTTTTTTTTMTMAFSFPADFEERAMKNRRKSDLSRRLRVMSRLIVRALKIFAAFGLVISLAVLIIACICLLVAAVIAMTRGGGGGGGRGGDGGRGNQYLMRKLRYLFFQLRQVLWLYAICGSGGVGSNQDPFLREVAGDLAMMMSVCANPYHPFFWMRLGGMRRRWGMMTRGGGDVSRSRGLDGGLYYADSRRIDGIAMMRRGTWRASDDDDGDEVPRPMRLSFDRSGDDQRQQRGLLSIAVEFLFGPDKTPSSVYDDRIPSTTSELDKWKFRARVIISLSSKSPGYGVSLRDLLPFVDDPPASLDDPSALSETLRMVTYFNGRPAGNDGEDGEDRRSGMNARFCFPELVAEFDCHSLLSLGSSVYAPPASFDNDSDAGNVSSILYKEEGGDYTHGPSIDTSDDTPKYLHEKPYVVTDLTRQQFGQCVLLGLLNYVGIVWIQNATMPGGLMELPVPGNFPRSSTAGSTSSLIVIASFFVLKLLNTLRFYAGFFISLPLCRLVIVLIRNYACRKRNERRRKFVTSDM
;
A
#
# COMPACT_ATOMS: atom_id res chain seq x y z
N MET A 1 39.61 -1.14 -15.79
CA MET A 1 39.07 -1.36 -17.15
C MET A 1 38.95 -2.86 -17.35
N MET A 2 37.76 -3.43 -17.09
CA MET A 2 37.48 -4.86 -17.29
C MET A 2 36.74 -5.01 -18.61
N ALA A 3 37.28 -5.84 -19.50
CA ALA A 3 36.72 -6.13 -20.81
C ALA A 3 35.45 -6.99 -20.67
N ILE A 4 34.41 -6.59 -21.38
CA ILE A 4 33.16 -7.32 -21.57
C ILE A 4 33.39 -8.31 -22.73
N PRO A 5 33.10 -9.61 -22.59
CA PRO A 5 33.23 -10.54 -23.69
C PRO A 5 32.08 -10.37 -24.69
N THR A 6 32.45 -10.13 -25.94
CA THR A 6 31.57 -10.12 -27.11
C THR A 6 31.08 -11.54 -27.39
N ILE A 7 29.77 -11.77 -27.34
CA ILE A 7 29.13 -13.00 -27.78
C ILE A 7 28.90 -12.89 -29.29
N THR A 8 29.63 -13.69 -30.07
CA THR A 8 29.45 -13.84 -31.50
C THR A 8 28.36 -14.89 -31.74
N THR A 9 27.20 -14.47 -32.21
CA THR A 9 26.15 -15.37 -32.72
C THR A 9 26.43 -15.68 -34.18
N THR A 10 26.79 -16.93 -34.47
CA THR A 10 26.80 -17.47 -35.84
C THR A 10 25.36 -17.77 -36.26
N ILE A 11 24.98 -17.22 -37.40
CA ILE A 11 23.73 -17.50 -38.11
C ILE A 11 24.07 -18.66 -39.05
N ASP A 12 23.54 -19.84 -38.77
CA ASP A 12 23.45 -20.93 -39.74
C ASP A 12 21.99 -20.98 -40.21
N ASP A 13 21.79 -20.60 -41.47
CA ASP A 13 20.56 -20.76 -42.23
C ASP A 13 20.51 -22.21 -42.75
N ASP A 14 19.63 -23.04 -42.19
CA ASP A 14 19.24 -24.32 -42.78
C ASP A 14 17.73 -24.51 -42.62
N ASP A 15 17.02 -24.30 -43.73
CA ASP A 15 15.56 -24.36 -43.87
C ASP A 15 15.07 -25.82 -43.90
N GLN A 16 14.87 -26.41 -42.73
CA GLN A 16 13.92 -27.52 -42.57
C GLN A 16 12.83 -27.12 -41.57
N GLU A 17 11.65 -26.79 -42.10
CA GLU A 17 10.38 -26.70 -41.37
C GLU A 17 9.98 -28.08 -40.85
N GLU A 18 10.76 -28.60 -39.90
CA GLU A 18 10.32 -29.68 -39.03
C GLU A 18 9.27 -29.08 -38.09
N GLY A 19 8.00 -29.40 -38.36
CA GLY A 19 6.85 -28.87 -37.64
C GLY A 19 7.08 -28.92 -36.14
N THR A 20 7.35 -27.76 -35.56
CA THR A 20 7.53 -27.63 -34.11
C THR A 20 6.28 -28.21 -33.47
N PRO A 21 6.40 -29.17 -32.53
CA PRO A 21 5.24 -29.79 -31.93
C PRO A 21 4.36 -28.66 -31.37
N LEU A 22 3.10 -28.60 -31.80
CA LEU A 22 2.07 -27.63 -31.39
C LEU A 22 1.93 -27.46 -29.87
N ASN A 23 2.60 -28.32 -29.09
CA ASN A 23 2.70 -28.29 -27.64
C ASN A 23 3.65 -27.22 -27.08
N SER A 24 4.46 -26.52 -27.90
CA SER A 24 5.32 -25.43 -27.40
C SER A 24 4.67 -24.04 -27.43
N ALA A 25 3.57 -23.88 -28.20
CA ALA A 25 2.84 -22.63 -28.28
C ALA A 25 2.08 -22.35 -26.97
N SER A 26 2.01 -21.07 -26.58
CA SER A 26 1.25 -20.70 -25.38
C SER A 26 -0.25 -21.01 -25.57
N ILE A 27 -0.96 -21.33 -24.48
CA ILE A 27 -2.39 -21.66 -24.52
C ILE A 27 -3.18 -20.55 -25.24
N ASP A 28 -2.84 -19.28 -24.97
CA ASP A 28 -3.43 -18.11 -25.63
C ASP A 28 -3.31 -18.17 -27.16
N ASP A 29 -2.13 -18.51 -27.69
CA ASP A 29 -1.88 -18.56 -29.13
C ASP A 29 -2.67 -19.72 -29.78
N ARG A 30 -2.83 -20.84 -29.05
CA ARG A 30 -3.65 -21.98 -29.48
C ARG A 30 -5.14 -21.63 -29.50
N ILE A 31 -5.63 -20.90 -28.49
CA ILE A 31 -7.02 -20.41 -28.46
C ILE A 31 -7.26 -19.47 -29.64
N ILE A 32 -6.36 -18.51 -29.88
CA ILE A 32 -6.48 -17.57 -31.02
C ILE A 32 -6.49 -18.34 -32.35
N ALA A 33 -5.64 -19.36 -32.50
CA ALA A 33 -5.62 -20.21 -33.70
C ALA A 33 -6.94 -20.98 -33.89
N LEU A 34 -7.55 -21.50 -32.82
CA LEU A 34 -8.83 -22.20 -32.87
C LEU A 34 -10.00 -21.25 -33.21
N VAL A 35 -10.04 -20.06 -32.60
CA VAL A 35 -11.02 -19.01 -32.97
C VAL A 35 -10.80 -18.54 -34.41
N ARG A 36 -9.56 -18.58 -34.91
CA ARG A 36 -9.27 -18.29 -36.32
C ARG A 36 -9.82 -19.35 -37.26
N GLY A 37 -9.70 -20.63 -36.87
CA GLY A 37 -10.19 -21.78 -37.64
C GLY A 37 -11.70 -22.02 -37.54
N SER A 38 -12.38 -21.45 -36.53
CA SER A 38 -13.82 -21.62 -36.39
C SER A 38 -14.54 -20.97 -37.58
N ARG A 39 -15.30 -21.80 -38.31
CA ARG A 39 -16.04 -21.41 -39.51
C ARG A 39 -17.04 -20.31 -39.16
N GLY A 40 -16.95 -19.16 -39.83
CA GLY A 40 -18.01 -18.14 -39.77
C GLY A 40 -19.33 -18.74 -40.25
N GLY A 41 -20.45 -18.35 -39.64
CA GLY A 41 -21.77 -18.84 -40.05
C GLY A 41 -21.96 -18.72 -41.56
N ASN A 42 -22.49 -19.76 -42.20
CA ASN A 42 -22.64 -19.82 -43.65
C ASN A 42 -23.38 -18.58 -44.20
N ASP A 43 -22.83 -18.03 -45.29
CA ASP A 43 -23.44 -17.12 -46.27
C ASP A 43 -24.22 -15.91 -45.74
N GLY A 44 -23.48 -14.89 -45.30
CA GLY A 44 -23.98 -13.51 -45.16
C GLY A 44 -23.62 -12.80 -43.87
N ASP A 45 -23.02 -13.50 -42.92
CA ASP A 45 -22.64 -12.95 -41.61
C ASP A 45 -21.34 -12.13 -41.71
N ASP A 46 -21.22 -11.05 -40.92
CA ASP A 46 -20.25 -9.93 -41.02
C ASP A 46 -18.77 -10.31 -40.78
N GLY A 47 -18.35 -11.52 -41.17
CA GLY A 47 -17.04 -12.08 -40.87
C GLY A 47 -16.88 -12.46 -39.39
N ARG A 48 -17.98 -12.55 -38.63
CA ARG A 48 -17.99 -12.97 -37.24
C ARG A 48 -17.63 -14.46 -37.11
N ARG A 49 -16.78 -14.75 -36.13
CA ARG A 49 -16.30 -16.11 -35.84
C ARG A 49 -16.93 -16.58 -34.55
N THR A 50 -17.65 -17.70 -34.60
CA THR A 50 -18.35 -18.25 -33.45
C THR A 50 -17.63 -19.49 -32.92
N ILE A 51 -17.39 -19.53 -31.61
CA ILE A 51 -16.77 -20.68 -30.94
C ILE A 51 -17.58 -21.06 -29.70
N ARG A 52 -17.77 -22.36 -29.51
CA ARG A 52 -18.41 -22.92 -28.32
C ARG A 52 -17.34 -23.41 -27.34
N PRO A 53 -17.51 -23.22 -26.01
CA PRO A 53 -16.60 -23.74 -25.00
C PRO A 53 -16.36 -25.25 -25.12
N ALA A 54 -17.38 -26.03 -25.49
CA ALA A 54 -17.24 -27.47 -25.67
C ALA A 54 -16.26 -27.84 -26.80
N HIS A 55 -16.26 -27.07 -27.91
CA HIS A 55 -15.33 -27.27 -29.02
C HIS A 55 -13.90 -26.87 -28.61
N LEU A 56 -13.76 -25.76 -27.88
CA LEU A 56 -12.46 -25.35 -27.36
C LEU A 56 -11.89 -26.36 -26.35
N ALA A 57 -12.74 -26.86 -25.45
CA ALA A 57 -12.42 -27.87 -24.46
C ALA A 57 -11.93 -29.17 -25.11
N SER A 58 -12.62 -29.67 -26.14
CA SER A 58 -12.24 -30.90 -26.84
C SER A 58 -10.90 -30.78 -27.56
N GLU A 59 -10.61 -29.63 -28.16
CA GLU A 59 -9.37 -29.39 -28.91
C GLU A 59 -8.15 -29.13 -28.01
N LEU A 60 -8.36 -28.47 -26.86
CA LEU A 60 -7.27 -28.12 -25.95
C LEU A 60 -7.08 -29.11 -24.79
N GLY A 61 -8.01 -30.04 -24.60
CA GLY A 61 -8.01 -30.94 -23.44
C GLY A 61 -8.32 -30.22 -22.12
N LEU A 62 -9.10 -29.14 -22.19
CA LEU A 62 -9.53 -28.35 -21.03
C LEU A 62 -10.90 -28.83 -20.53
N SER A 63 -11.25 -28.53 -19.29
CA SER A 63 -12.65 -28.66 -18.86
C SER A 63 -13.52 -27.61 -19.57
N ILE A 64 -14.83 -27.84 -19.63
CA ILE A 64 -15.75 -26.86 -20.22
C ILE A 64 -15.75 -25.56 -19.41
N GLU A 65 -15.61 -25.63 -18.08
CA GLU A 65 -15.49 -24.42 -17.24
C GLU A 65 -14.21 -23.66 -17.55
N GLU A 66 -13.08 -24.36 -17.68
CA GLU A 66 -11.78 -23.78 -18.01
C GLU A 66 -11.79 -23.13 -19.40
N ALA A 67 -12.32 -23.83 -20.41
CA ALA A 67 -12.48 -23.28 -21.76
C ALA A 67 -13.40 -22.04 -21.78
N THR A 68 -14.48 -22.06 -21.00
CA THR A 68 -15.38 -20.91 -20.84
C THR A 68 -14.65 -19.72 -20.20
N ARG A 69 -13.84 -19.98 -19.17
CA ARG A 69 -13.04 -18.96 -18.50
C ARG A 69 -12.06 -18.31 -19.47
N GLU A 70 -11.33 -19.11 -20.24
CA GLU A 70 -10.38 -18.61 -21.23
C GLU A 70 -11.06 -17.80 -22.35
N LEU A 71 -12.24 -18.22 -22.82
CA LEU A 71 -13.02 -17.44 -23.79
C LEU A 71 -13.53 -16.12 -23.22
N CYS A 72 -13.93 -16.09 -21.95
CA CYS A 72 -14.30 -14.85 -21.27
C CYS A 72 -13.09 -13.91 -21.11
N ILE A 73 -11.89 -14.45 -20.83
CA ILE A 73 -10.65 -13.67 -20.79
C ILE A 73 -10.36 -13.09 -22.19
N LEU A 74 -10.46 -13.89 -23.24
CA LEU A 74 -10.27 -13.42 -24.62
C LEU A 74 -11.30 -12.35 -24.98
N LEU A 75 -12.57 -12.55 -24.66
CA LEU A 75 -13.64 -11.56 -24.87
C LEU A 75 -13.31 -10.25 -24.13
N SER A 76 -12.83 -10.34 -22.89
CA SER A 76 -12.39 -9.17 -22.13
C SER A 76 -11.23 -8.43 -22.79
N ALA A 77 -10.34 -9.15 -23.47
CA ALA A 77 -9.20 -8.58 -24.16
C ALA A 77 -9.55 -7.94 -25.51
N VAL A 78 -10.53 -8.50 -26.21
CA VAL A 78 -11.04 -7.98 -27.50
C VAL A 78 -11.94 -6.76 -27.28
N GLY A 79 -12.67 -6.74 -26.17
CA GLY A 79 -13.67 -5.72 -25.83
C GLY A 79 -15.06 -6.06 -26.37
N GLY A 80 -16.09 -5.74 -25.60
CA GLY A 80 -17.50 -5.94 -25.95
C GLY A 80 -18.07 -4.90 -26.93
N GLY A 81 -19.40 -4.79 -27.01
CA GLY A 81 -20.10 -3.76 -27.78
C GLY A 81 -20.54 -4.19 -29.18
N ASN A 82 -21.19 -3.27 -29.92
CA ASN A 82 -21.81 -3.58 -31.23
C ASN A 82 -20.80 -4.15 -32.24
N ASP A 83 -19.59 -3.57 -32.28
CA ASP A 83 -18.50 -3.98 -33.17
C ASP A 83 -17.46 -4.86 -32.46
N GLY A 84 -17.78 -5.35 -31.25
CA GLY A 84 -16.88 -6.10 -30.40
C GLY A 84 -17.19 -7.59 -30.35
N ALA A 85 -16.54 -8.26 -29.40
CA ALA A 85 -16.86 -9.63 -29.05
C ALA A 85 -18.18 -9.66 -28.26
N SER A 86 -19.02 -10.65 -28.53
CA SER A 86 -20.30 -10.86 -27.86
C SER A 86 -20.46 -12.33 -27.52
N PHE A 87 -21.44 -12.65 -26.69
CA PHE A 87 -21.83 -14.03 -26.46
C PHE A 87 -23.35 -14.15 -26.42
N GLU A 88 -23.85 -15.31 -26.82
CA GLU A 88 -25.27 -15.65 -26.80
C GLU A 88 -25.47 -17.00 -26.12
N PHE A 89 -26.62 -17.19 -25.48
CA PHE A 89 -27.01 -18.48 -24.94
C PHE A 89 -27.79 -19.26 -25.99
N GLU A 90 -27.23 -20.36 -26.45
CA GLU A 90 -27.87 -21.26 -27.37
C GLU A 90 -28.42 -22.47 -26.62
N ARG A 91 -29.71 -22.79 -26.83
CA ARG A 91 -30.31 -24.04 -26.37
C ARG A 91 -29.80 -25.17 -27.26
N VAL A 92 -28.89 -25.98 -26.74
CA VAL A 92 -28.48 -27.19 -27.42
C VAL A 92 -29.46 -28.29 -27.04
N GLY A 93 -30.29 -28.68 -28.00
CA GLY A 93 -31.13 -29.86 -27.88
C GLY A 93 -30.22 -31.08 -27.78
N MET A 94 -30.14 -31.69 -26.61
CA MET A 94 -29.55 -33.02 -26.50
C MET A 94 -30.42 -33.94 -27.35
N PRO A 95 -29.87 -34.63 -28.37
CA PRO A 95 -30.65 -35.59 -29.13
C PRO A 95 -31.13 -36.62 -28.10
N SER A 96 -32.42 -36.59 -27.79
CA SER A 96 -33.00 -37.60 -26.91
C SER A 96 -32.71 -38.91 -27.62
N GLN A 97 -31.85 -39.75 -27.04
CA GLN A 97 -31.73 -41.13 -27.46
C GLN A 97 -33.10 -41.73 -27.20
N THR A 98 -34.01 -41.64 -28.18
CA THR A 98 -35.27 -42.34 -28.17
C THR A 98 -34.88 -43.79 -27.92
N PRO A 99 -35.24 -44.37 -26.76
CA PRO A 99 -34.90 -45.75 -26.48
C PRO A 99 -35.45 -46.54 -27.65
N LYS A 100 -34.55 -47.15 -28.43
CA LYS A 100 -34.90 -47.96 -29.59
C LYS A 100 -35.93 -48.95 -29.07
N PRO A 101 -37.20 -48.92 -29.54
CA PRO A 101 -38.24 -49.77 -28.98
C PRO A 101 -37.73 -51.20 -29.09
N MET A 102 -37.53 -51.85 -27.95
CA MET A 102 -37.21 -53.27 -27.93
C MET A 102 -38.41 -53.97 -28.55
N SER A 103 -38.25 -54.40 -29.80
CA SER A 103 -39.16 -55.25 -30.52
C SER A 103 -39.25 -56.58 -29.77
N ASN A 104 -40.16 -56.69 -28.82
CA ASN A 104 -40.51 -57.96 -28.21
C ASN A 104 -42.01 -58.22 -28.38
N ALA A 105 -42.27 -59.15 -29.30
CA ALA A 105 -43.25 -60.21 -29.23
C ALA A 105 -44.71 -59.82 -28.91
N MET A 106 -45.49 -59.73 -29.99
CA MET A 106 -46.66 -60.58 -30.24
C MET A 106 -47.27 -61.24 -29.00
N VAL A 107 -48.29 -60.60 -28.43
CA VAL A 107 -49.33 -61.26 -27.64
C VAL A 107 -50.66 -60.66 -28.08
N ASP A 108 -51.42 -61.45 -28.84
CA ASP A 108 -52.84 -61.25 -29.08
C ASP A 108 -53.56 -61.23 -27.73
N ARG A 109 -54.24 -60.12 -27.42
CA ARG A 109 -55.28 -60.09 -26.40
C ARG A 109 -56.25 -58.95 -26.70
N ASP A 110 -57.35 -59.33 -27.32
CA ASP A 110 -58.59 -58.56 -27.34
C ASP A 110 -59.07 -58.40 -25.90
N ASP A 111 -59.16 -57.16 -25.41
CA ASP A 111 -60.07 -56.77 -24.33
C ASP A 111 -60.22 -55.24 -24.32
N ASP A 112 -61.46 -54.81 -24.60
CA ASP A 112 -61.92 -53.42 -24.60
C ASP A 112 -61.84 -52.79 -23.19
N VAL A 113 -60.87 -51.89 -22.96
CA VAL A 113 -60.89 -50.98 -21.81
C VAL A 113 -60.44 -49.58 -22.23
N ALA A 114 -61.32 -48.61 -21.99
CA ALA A 114 -61.13 -47.19 -22.26
C ALA A 114 -59.85 -46.64 -21.57
N MET A 115 -58.78 -46.48 -22.34
CA MET A 115 -57.52 -45.91 -21.89
C MET A 115 -57.55 -44.38 -21.91
N SER A 116 -57.35 -43.80 -20.73
CA SER A 116 -56.94 -42.42 -20.50
C SER A 116 -55.70 -42.08 -21.31
N LYS A 117 -55.84 -41.12 -22.22
CA LYS A 117 -54.78 -40.55 -23.06
C LYS A 117 -53.82 -39.72 -22.19
N GLU A 118 -53.00 -40.37 -21.39
CA GLU A 118 -51.84 -39.74 -20.74
C GLU A 118 -50.88 -39.29 -21.83
N THR A 119 -50.90 -37.99 -22.10
CA THR A 119 -49.93 -37.34 -22.97
C THR A 119 -48.64 -37.26 -22.18
N THR A 120 -47.83 -38.33 -22.25
CA THR A 120 -46.47 -38.36 -21.68
C THR A 120 -45.66 -37.30 -22.41
N THR A 121 -45.65 -36.09 -21.86
CA THR A 121 -44.81 -34.98 -22.32
C THR A 121 -43.38 -35.35 -21.98
N THR A 122 -42.69 -35.96 -22.96
CA THR A 122 -41.24 -36.17 -22.91
C THR A 122 -40.58 -34.82 -22.74
N THR A 123 -40.23 -34.49 -21.49
CA THR A 123 -39.56 -33.24 -21.14
C THR A 123 -38.16 -33.33 -21.73
N THR A 124 -37.96 -32.74 -22.91
CA THR A 124 -36.64 -32.68 -23.55
C THR A 124 -35.74 -31.81 -22.67
N THR A 125 -34.78 -32.42 -21.98
CA THR A 125 -33.75 -31.69 -21.23
C THR A 125 -32.91 -30.88 -22.21
N THR A 126 -33.22 -29.58 -22.31
CA THR A 126 -32.43 -28.64 -23.11
C THR A 126 -31.32 -28.08 -22.23
N THR A 127 -30.07 -28.17 -22.70
CA THR A 127 -28.92 -27.60 -21.99
C THR A 127 -28.55 -26.28 -22.64
N MET A 128 -28.48 -25.21 -21.85
CA MET A 128 -28.00 -23.91 -22.31
C MET A 128 -26.49 -23.96 -22.44
N THR A 129 -25.97 -23.54 -23.61
CA THR A 129 -24.53 -23.41 -23.84
C THR A 129 -24.21 -22.00 -24.32
N MET A 130 -23.05 -21.47 -23.95
CA MET A 130 -22.58 -20.17 -24.46
C MET A 130 -21.96 -20.33 -25.84
N ALA A 131 -22.34 -19.46 -26.78
CA ALA A 131 -21.66 -19.28 -28.05
C ALA A 131 -20.98 -17.91 -28.04
N PHE A 132 -19.66 -17.88 -28.22
CA PHE A 132 -18.87 -16.65 -28.24
C PHE A 132 -18.65 -16.21 -29.68
N SER A 133 -19.00 -14.98 -30.00
CA SER A 133 -18.89 -14.38 -31.33
C SER A 133 -17.78 -13.31 -31.31
N PHE A 134 -16.75 -13.49 -32.13
CA PHE A 134 -15.61 -12.58 -32.25
C PHE A 134 -15.63 -11.83 -33.60
N PRO A 135 -15.28 -10.54 -33.63
CA PRO A 135 -15.17 -9.78 -34.88
C PRO A 135 -13.97 -10.26 -35.71
N ALA A 136 -13.93 -9.96 -37.01
CA ALA A 136 -12.85 -10.42 -37.89
C ALA A 136 -11.45 -9.91 -37.48
N ASP A 137 -11.37 -8.76 -36.80
CA ASP A 137 -10.14 -8.11 -36.32
C ASP A 137 -9.79 -8.47 -34.85
N PHE A 138 -10.44 -9.48 -34.26
CA PHE A 138 -10.26 -9.82 -32.84
C PHE A 138 -8.80 -10.10 -32.45
N GLU A 139 -8.01 -10.67 -33.37
CA GLU A 139 -6.61 -11.01 -33.13
C GLU A 139 -5.75 -9.75 -32.92
N GLU A 140 -5.92 -8.73 -33.77
CA GLU A 140 -5.19 -7.47 -33.62
C GLU A 140 -5.55 -6.79 -32.30
N ARG A 141 -6.84 -6.81 -31.93
CA ARG A 141 -7.33 -6.26 -30.66
C ARG A 141 -6.75 -7.01 -29.46
N ALA A 142 -6.77 -8.35 -29.49
CA ALA A 142 -6.22 -9.19 -28.43
C ALA A 142 -4.70 -8.98 -28.28
N MET A 143 -3.93 -8.96 -29.38
CA MET A 143 -2.49 -8.70 -29.35
C MET A 143 -2.17 -7.28 -28.84
N LYS A 144 -2.94 -6.27 -29.26
CA LYS A 144 -2.79 -4.90 -28.77
C LYS A 144 -3.04 -4.82 -27.27
N ASN A 145 -4.07 -5.50 -26.75
CA ASN A 145 -4.34 -5.55 -25.33
C ASN A 145 -3.24 -6.29 -24.55
N ARG A 146 -2.72 -7.40 -25.10
CA ARG A 146 -1.57 -8.14 -24.53
C ARG A 146 -0.33 -7.24 -24.42
N ARG A 147 0.04 -6.52 -25.50
CA ARG A 147 1.18 -5.57 -25.46
C ARG A 147 0.98 -4.47 -24.41
N LYS A 148 -0.24 -3.94 -24.27
CA LYS A 148 -0.57 -2.91 -23.29
C LYS A 148 -0.49 -3.44 -21.85
N SER A 149 -1.00 -4.64 -21.59
CA SER A 149 -0.96 -5.28 -20.27
C SER A 149 0.47 -5.64 -19.86
N ASP A 150 1.28 -6.16 -20.80
CA ASP A 150 2.70 -6.44 -20.60
C ASP A 150 3.51 -5.18 -20.32
N LEU A 151 3.30 -4.11 -21.10
CA LEU A 151 3.93 -2.81 -20.85
C LEU A 151 3.56 -2.30 -19.45
N SER A 152 2.28 -2.37 -19.08
CA SER A 152 1.78 -1.93 -17.77
C SER A 152 2.37 -2.77 -16.63
N ARG A 153 2.57 -4.08 -16.84
CA ARG A 153 3.24 -4.98 -15.90
C ARG A 153 4.71 -4.62 -15.75
N ARG A 154 5.44 -4.41 -16.85
CA ARG A 154 6.85 -3.99 -16.86
C ARG A 154 7.03 -2.63 -16.17
N LEU A 155 6.18 -1.65 -16.46
CA LEU A 155 6.19 -0.34 -15.80
C LEU A 155 5.90 -0.43 -14.29
N ARG A 156 4.99 -1.33 -13.86
CA ARG A 156 4.76 -1.60 -12.43
C ARG A 156 5.96 -2.24 -11.73
N VAL A 157 6.70 -3.12 -12.41
CA VAL A 157 7.94 -3.69 -11.86
C VAL A 157 9.03 -2.62 -11.78
N MET A 158 9.24 -1.86 -12.87
CA MET A 158 10.25 -0.80 -12.91
C MET A 158 9.99 0.31 -11.89
N SER A 159 8.74 0.78 -11.76
CA SER A 159 8.38 1.79 -10.77
C SER A 159 8.63 1.32 -9.34
N ARG A 160 8.38 0.04 -9.02
CA ARG A 160 8.73 -0.54 -7.71
C ARG A 160 10.23 -0.49 -7.43
N LEU A 161 11.06 -0.84 -8.41
CA LEU A 161 12.52 -0.76 -8.29
C LEU A 161 13.00 0.69 -8.10
N ILE A 162 12.44 1.63 -8.87
CA ILE A 162 12.76 3.06 -8.76
C ILE A 162 12.41 3.59 -7.37
N VAL A 163 11.23 3.25 -6.83
CA VAL A 163 10.83 3.67 -5.48
C VAL A 163 11.77 3.09 -4.41
N ARG A 164 12.19 1.82 -4.54
CA ARG A 164 13.18 1.22 -3.62
C ARG A 164 14.53 1.93 -3.68
N ALA A 165 15.04 2.21 -4.88
CA ALA A 165 16.28 2.95 -5.06
C ALA A 165 16.20 4.38 -4.51
N LEU A 166 15.06 5.05 -4.72
CA LEU A 166 14.80 6.39 -4.22
C LEU A 166 14.67 6.43 -2.69
N LYS A 167 14.10 5.38 -2.07
CA LYS A 167 14.11 5.19 -0.61
C LYS A 167 15.53 5.14 -0.05
N ILE A 168 16.38 4.32 -0.65
CA ILE A 168 17.78 4.18 -0.25
C ILE A 168 18.51 5.51 -0.42
N PHE A 169 18.34 6.17 -1.57
CA PHE A 169 18.99 7.45 -1.85
C PHE A 169 18.58 8.55 -0.87
N ALA A 170 17.28 8.69 -0.55
CA ALA A 170 16.85 9.69 0.41
C ALA A 170 17.32 9.38 1.85
N ALA A 171 17.37 8.09 2.24
CA ALA A 171 17.90 7.70 3.54
C ALA A 171 19.38 8.08 3.67
N PHE A 172 20.21 7.78 2.66
CA PHE A 172 21.61 8.22 2.62
C PHE A 172 21.73 9.74 2.61
N GLY A 173 20.91 10.43 1.82
CA GLY A 173 20.87 11.89 1.76
C GLY A 173 20.55 12.53 3.12
N LEU A 174 19.58 11.97 3.85
CA LEU A 174 19.20 12.42 5.18
C LEU A 174 20.35 12.22 6.18
N VAL A 175 20.97 11.04 6.19
CA VAL A 175 22.11 10.74 7.07
C VAL A 175 23.28 11.70 6.80
N ILE A 176 23.62 11.92 5.53
CA ILE A 176 24.69 12.86 5.15
C ILE A 176 24.31 14.29 5.56
N SER A 177 23.08 14.73 5.30
CA SER A 177 22.62 16.07 5.68
C SER A 177 22.67 16.28 7.20
N LEU A 178 22.27 15.28 7.99
CA LEU A 178 22.34 15.32 9.44
C LEU A 178 23.79 15.41 9.91
N ALA A 179 24.68 14.58 9.37
CA ALA A 179 26.10 14.59 9.73
C ALA A 179 26.75 15.95 9.44
N VAL A 180 26.44 16.56 8.30
CA VAL A 180 26.96 17.88 7.95
C VAL A 180 26.42 18.97 8.88
N LEU A 181 25.14 18.93 9.25
CA LEU A 181 24.57 19.85 10.24
C LEU A 181 25.22 19.70 11.61
N ILE A 182 25.49 18.46 12.05
CA ILE A 182 26.20 18.20 13.32
C ILE A 182 27.62 18.79 13.27
N ILE A 183 28.36 18.56 12.19
CA ILE A 183 29.71 19.12 12.01
C ILE A 183 29.66 20.65 11.99
N ALA A 184 28.73 21.25 11.26
CA ALA A 184 28.55 22.70 11.21
C ALA A 184 28.22 23.28 12.59
N CYS A 185 27.34 22.63 13.36
CA CYS A 185 27.00 23.01 14.73
C CYS A 185 28.22 22.95 15.65
N ILE A 186 29.02 21.88 15.57
CA ILE A 186 30.27 21.74 16.32
C ILE A 186 31.26 22.84 15.93
N CYS A 187 31.43 23.12 14.64
CA CYS A 187 32.30 24.19 14.15
C CYS A 187 31.87 25.57 14.65
N LEU A 188 30.58 25.88 14.63
CA LEU A 188 30.04 27.13 15.18
C LEU A 188 30.27 27.24 16.69
N LEU A 189 30.10 26.12 17.42
CA LEU A 189 30.36 26.06 18.86
C LEU A 189 31.85 26.31 19.15
N VAL A 190 32.76 25.67 18.41
CA VAL A 190 34.21 25.89 18.53
C VAL A 190 34.58 27.33 18.16
N ALA A 191 34.03 27.88 17.08
CA ALA A 191 34.26 29.27 16.68
C ALA A 191 33.79 30.25 17.76
N ALA A 192 32.61 30.02 18.35
CA ALA A 192 32.11 30.80 19.48
C ALA A 192 33.06 30.72 20.68
N VAL A 193 33.57 29.53 21.02
CA VAL A 193 34.57 29.33 22.08
C VAL A 193 35.88 30.06 21.78
N ILE A 194 36.38 30.01 20.53
CA ILE A 194 37.60 30.72 20.13
C ILE A 194 37.39 32.24 20.18
N ALA A 195 36.25 32.75 19.70
CA ALA A 195 35.92 34.17 19.77
C ALA A 195 35.84 34.64 21.23
N MET A 196 35.22 33.84 22.10
CA MET A 196 35.18 34.09 23.55
C MET A 196 36.56 34.08 24.20
N THR A 197 37.47 33.18 23.79
CA THR A 197 38.82 33.10 24.38
C THR A 197 39.77 34.17 23.85
N ARG A 198 39.69 34.51 22.55
CA ARG A 198 40.53 35.54 21.92
C ARG A 198 40.10 36.97 22.23
N GLY A 199 38.83 37.23 22.51
CA GLY A 199 38.32 38.54 22.92
C GLY A 199 38.90 39.08 24.24
N GLY A 200 39.81 38.36 24.91
CA GLY A 200 40.46 38.77 26.16
C GLY A 200 41.92 39.22 26.07
N GLY A 201 42.57 39.20 24.89
CA GLY A 201 44.05 39.29 24.82
C GLY A 201 44.69 40.52 24.16
N GLY A 202 43.93 41.42 23.53
CA GLY A 202 44.50 42.48 22.68
C GLY A 202 44.30 43.88 23.25
N GLY A 203 45.22 44.36 24.08
CA GLY A 203 45.16 45.72 24.61
C GLY A 203 46.36 46.09 25.48
N GLY A 204 47.56 46.10 24.88
CA GLY A 204 48.71 46.81 25.43
C GLY A 204 48.45 48.31 25.35
N GLY A 205 47.86 48.89 26.39
CA GLY A 205 47.63 50.32 26.54
C GLY A 205 47.54 50.65 28.02
N ARG A 206 48.64 51.20 28.56
CA ARG A 206 48.75 51.66 29.95
C ARG A 206 47.61 52.63 30.28
N GLY A 207 46.83 52.29 31.32
CA GLY A 207 46.07 53.23 32.14
C GLY A 207 44.59 53.36 31.77
N GLY A 208 43.72 52.83 32.63
CA GLY A 208 42.30 53.22 32.67
C GLY A 208 41.28 52.08 32.62
N ASP A 209 41.13 51.36 33.72
CA ASP A 209 39.86 50.90 34.30
C ASP A 209 38.72 50.38 33.37
N GLY A 210 39.03 49.59 32.34
CA GLY A 210 38.04 49.09 31.35
C GLY A 210 37.71 47.59 31.37
N GLY A 211 38.22 46.82 32.33
CA GLY A 211 38.24 45.34 32.30
C GLY A 211 36.93 44.58 32.57
N ARG A 212 35.76 45.24 32.61
CA ARG A 212 34.48 44.60 33.04
C ARG A 212 33.65 43.94 31.92
N GLY A 213 33.90 44.26 30.64
CA GLY A 213 33.07 43.78 29.53
C GLY A 213 33.12 42.28 29.28
N ASN A 214 34.31 41.67 29.27
CA ASN A 214 34.47 40.24 28.96
C ASN A 214 33.98 39.32 30.10
N GLN A 215 34.11 39.75 31.36
CA GLN A 215 33.53 39.02 32.50
C GLN A 215 32.01 38.96 32.44
N TYR A 216 31.35 40.00 31.91
CA TYR A 216 29.91 40.04 31.77
C TYR A 216 29.41 39.03 30.72
N LEU A 217 30.11 38.90 29.60
CA LEU A 217 29.74 37.95 28.55
C LEU A 217 30.02 36.50 28.96
N MET A 218 31.17 36.21 29.58
CA MET A 218 31.46 34.90 30.19
C MET A 218 30.45 34.54 31.29
N ARG A 219 30.01 35.52 32.10
CA ARG A 219 28.94 35.28 33.08
C ARG A 219 27.60 34.99 32.40
N LYS A 220 27.22 35.73 31.36
CA LYS A 220 25.98 35.48 30.60
C LYS A 220 26.00 34.10 29.93
N LEU A 221 27.12 33.69 29.37
CA LEU A 221 27.23 32.43 28.67
C LEU A 221 27.28 31.24 29.64
N ARG A 222 27.98 31.37 30.77
CA ARG A 222 27.86 30.42 31.90
C ARG A 222 26.44 30.35 32.43
N TYR A 223 25.76 31.49 32.53
CA TYR A 223 24.37 31.55 32.97
C TYR A 223 23.43 30.87 31.97
N LEU A 224 23.65 31.04 30.67
CA LEU A 224 22.87 30.38 29.61
C LEU A 224 23.12 28.87 29.58
N PHE A 225 24.36 28.40 29.69
CA PHE A 225 24.66 26.97 29.85
C PHE A 225 24.05 26.40 31.13
N PHE A 226 24.08 27.17 32.22
CA PHE A 226 23.47 26.76 33.48
C PHE A 226 21.94 26.67 33.36
N GLN A 227 21.30 27.63 32.69
CA GLN A 227 19.87 27.62 32.41
C GLN A 227 19.47 26.48 31.46
N LEU A 228 20.18 26.30 30.34
CA LEU A 228 19.92 25.23 29.38
C LEU A 228 20.08 23.85 30.04
N ARG A 229 21.11 23.68 30.88
CA ARG A 229 21.30 22.49 31.71
C ARG A 229 20.15 22.29 32.68
N GLN A 230 19.68 23.34 33.36
CA GLN A 230 18.54 23.25 34.27
C GLN A 230 17.26 22.87 33.53
N VAL A 231 17.01 23.45 32.36
CA VAL A 231 15.85 23.14 31.51
C VAL A 231 15.90 21.69 31.01
N LEU A 232 17.04 21.21 30.50
CA LEU A 232 17.20 19.83 30.07
C LEU A 232 17.10 18.83 31.23
N TRP A 233 17.58 19.21 32.42
CA TRP A 233 17.46 18.37 33.61
C TRP A 233 16.05 18.34 34.18
N LEU A 234 15.35 19.48 34.18
CA LEU A 234 13.90 19.57 34.48
C LEU A 234 13.09 18.76 33.48
N TYR A 235 13.43 18.81 32.19
CA TYR A 235 12.81 17.96 31.17
C TYR A 235 13.10 16.47 31.43
N ALA A 236 14.35 16.10 31.74
CA ALA A 236 14.74 14.73 32.05
C ALA A 236 14.08 14.17 33.33
N ILE A 237 13.74 15.00 34.31
CA ILE A 237 13.13 14.55 35.58
C ILE A 237 11.62 14.70 35.58
N CYS A 238 11.13 15.88 35.22
CA CYS A 238 9.72 16.26 35.34
C CYS A 238 8.94 16.07 34.03
N GLY A 239 9.60 15.87 32.88
CA GLY A 239 8.91 15.68 31.59
C GLY A 239 7.90 14.53 31.60
N SER A 240 8.11 13.52 32.45
CA SER A 240 7.23 12.35 32.59
C SER A 240 6.05 12.52 33.55
N GLY A 241 5.90 13.67 34.21
CA GLY A 241 4.95 13.83 35.32
C GLY A 241 3.54 14.27 34.96
N GLY A 242 3.31 14.69 33.70
CA GLY A 242 1.98 15.09 33.24
C GLY A 242 1.13 13.85 32.95
N VAL A 243 0.18 13.55 33.83
CA VAL A 243 -0.84 12.51 33.62
C VAL A 243 -1.59 12.82 32.32
N GLY A 244 -1.19 12.16 31.23
CA GLY A 244 -1.81 12.30 29.90
C GLY A 244 -0.90 12.79 28.76
N SER A 245 0.35 13.22 29.01
CA SER A 245 1.26 13.59 27.92
C SER A 245 2.22 12.45 27.57
N ASN A 246 2.01 11.80 26.43
CA ASN A 246 2.94 10.85 25.82
C ASN A 246 4.25 11.54 25.44
N GLN A 247 5.19 11.60 26.38
CA GLN A 247 6.54 12.07 26.09
C GLN A 247 7.45 10.91 25.72
N ASP A 248 8.29 11.16 24.71
CA ASP A 248 9.19 10.19 24.12
C ASP A 248 10.33 9.86 25.11
N PRO A 249 10.42 8.62 25.64
CA PRO A 249 11.43 8.25 26.65
C PRO A 249 12.86 8.43 26.14
N PHE A 250 13.05 8.36 24.82
CA PHE A 250 14.32 8.63 24.17
C PHE A 250 14.76 10.10 24.31
N LEU A 251 13.87 11.07 24.07
CA LEU A 251 14.20 12.49 24.23
C LEU A 251 14.53 12.84 25.68
N ARG A 252 13.88 12.15 26.63
CA ARG A 252 14.18 12.27 28.07
C ARG A 252 15.60 11.77 28.38
N GLU A 253 16.00 10.64 27.81
CA GLU A 253 17.35 10.07 27.96
C GLU A 253 18.40 10.97 27.31
N VAL A 254 18.18 11.40 26.07
CA VAL A 254 19.06 12.33 25.34
C VAL A 254 19.19 13.67 26.06
N ALA A 255 18.10 14.22 26.60
CA ALA A 255 18.15 15.45 27.40
C ALA A 255 18.95 15.25 28.70
N GLY A 256 18.83 14.08 29.33
CA GLY A 256 19.64 13.68 30.48
C GLY A 256 21.13 13.62 30.13
N ASP A 257 21.48 13.01 29.01
CA ASP A 257 22.85 12.88 28.53
C ASP A 257 23.47 14.21 28.09
N LEU A 258 22.69 15.08 27.42
CA LEU A 258 23.11 16.44 27.07
C LEU A 258 23.31 17.31 28.32
N ALA A 259 22.41 17.22 29.29
CA ALA A 259 22.57 17.92 30.58
C ALA A 259 23.83 17.44 31.33
N MET A 260 24.15 16.14 31.23
CA MET A 260 25.36 15.54 31.77
C MET A 260 26.60 16.03 31.02
N MET A 261 26.64 15.95 29.69
CA MET A 261 27.76 16.45 28.88
C MET A 261 28.05 17.92 29.14
N MET A 262 27.01 18.76 29.20
CA MET A 262 27.19 20.19 29.51
C MET A 262 27.70 20.44 30.94
N SER A 263 27.47 19.50 31.87
CA SER A 263 28.08 19.54 33.20
C SER A 263 29.58 19.18 33.16
N VAL A 264 30.00 18.31 32.23
CA VAL A 264 31.40 17.88 32.04
C VAL A 264 32.26 19.02 31.47
N CYS A 265 31.71 19.82 30.56
CA CYS A 265 32.44 20.92 29.94
C CYS A 265 32.71 22.12 30.88
N ALA A 266 32.17 22.16 32.10
CA ALA A 266 32.19 23.35 32.95
C ALA A 266 33.47 23.57 33.79
N ASN A 267 34.34 22.56 33.94
CA ASN A 267 35.75 22.59 34.39
C ASN A 267 36.11 21.24 35.04
N PRO A 268 36.72 20.29 34.29
CA PRO A 268 36.98 18.92 34.77
C PRO A 268 38.01 18.83 35.90
N TYR A 269 38.76 19.91 36.15
CA TYR A 269 39.82 19.96 37.16
C TYR A 269 39.31 20.32 38.57
N HIS A 270 38.04 20.71 38.71
CA HIS A 270 37.49 21.04 40.01
C HIS A 270 37.17 19.75 40.80
N PRO A 271 37.72 19.47 41.99
CA PRO A 271 37.55 18.19 42.68
C PRO A 271 36.09 17.85 43.00
N PHE A 272 35.24 18.86 43.21
CA PHE A 272 33.81 18.66 43.40
C PHE A 272 33.08 18.16 42.14
N PHE A 273 33.68 18.26 40.95
CA PHE A 273 33.16 17.71 39.70
C PHE A 273 33.03 16.18 39.78
N TRP A 274 34.12 15.50 40.16
CA TRP A 274 34.15 14.04 40.29
C TRP A 274 33.25 13.53 41.41
N MET A 275 33.14 14.28 42.52
CA MET A 275 32.15 13.99 43.56
C MET A 275 30.71 14.13 43.07
N ARG A 276 30.40 15.16 42.29
CA ARG A 276 29.05 15.36 41.71
C ARG A 276 28.71 14.29 40.68
N LEU A 277 29.66 13.95 39.80
CA LEU A 277 29.53 12.91 38.79
C LEU A 277 29.31 11.53 39.45
N GLY A 278 30.07 11.23 40.51
CA GLY A 278 29.90 10.02 41.31
C GLY A 278 28.57 9.98 42.06
N GLY A 279 28.08 11.11 42.57
CA GLY A 279 26.77 11.23 43.21
C GLY A 279 25.61 11.07 42.22
N MET A 280 25.72 11.64 41.01
CA MET A 280 24.71 11.50 39.96
C MET A 280 24.68 10.08 39.38
N ARG A 281 25.84 9.45 39.13
CA ARG A 281 25.89 8.06 38.64
C ARG A 281 25.20 7.08 39.60
N ARG A 282 25.33 7.31 40.91
CA ARG A 282 24.62 6.52 41.94
C ARG A 282 23.10 6.76 41.90
N ARG A 283 22.64 8.02 41.80
CA ARG A 283 21.21 8.35 41.69
C ARG A 283 20.58 7.84 40.39
N TRP A 284 21.30 7.93 39.28
CA TRP A 284 20.85 7.46 37.98
C TRP A 284 20.79 5.93 37.94
N GLY A 285 21.78 5.26 38.53
CA GLY A 285 21.75 3.80 38.75
C GLY A 285 20.60 3.33 39.64
N MET A 286 20.14 4.16 40.59
CA MET A 286 18.93 3.87 41.38
C MET A 286 17.63 4.10 40.59
N MET A 287 17.55 5.13 39.74
CA MET A 287 16.36 5.39 38.91
C MET A 287 16.21 4.36 37.77
N THR A 288 17.31 3.93 37.15
CA THR A 288 17.28 2.90 36.08
C THR A 288 17.10 1.49 36.62
N ARG A 289 17.55 1.18 37.84
CA ARG A 289 17.29 -0.14 38.48
C ARG A 289 16.01 -0.20 39.31
N GLY A 290 15.42 0.93 39.72
CA GLY A 290 14.40 0.96 40.77
C GLY A 290 12.96 1.26 40.34
N GLY A 291 12.69 1.53 39.06
CA GLY A 291 11.37 1.99 38.62
C GLY A 291 10.33 0.89 38.30
N GLY A 292 10.73 -0.38 38.27
CA GLY A 292 9.88 -1.47 37.74
C GLY A 292 9.11 -2.30 38.76
N ASP A 293 9.52 -2.36 40.04
CA ASP A 293 9.15 -3.53 40.85
C ASP A 293 8.89 -3.26 42.35
N VAL A 294 8.37 -2.08 42.71
CA VAL A 294 8.03 -1.75 44.12
C VAL A 294 6.52 -1.62 44.38
N SER A 295 5.66 -2.02 43.44
CA SER A 295 4.20 -2.03 43.66
C SER A 295 3.55 -3.43 43.74
N ARG A 296 4.33 -4.51 43.82
CA ARG A 296 3.80 -5.87 44.06
C ARG A 296 4.66 -6.67 45.04
N SER A 297 4.55 -6.41 46.34
CA SER A 297 4.54 -7.51 47.32
C SER A 297 4.17 -7.04 48.74
N ARG A 298 2.89 -7.12 49.06
CA ARG A 298 2.39 -7.51 50.38
C ARG A 298 1.04 -8.21 50.17
N GLY A 299 1.12 -9.41 49.63
CA GLY A 299 0.04 -10.39 49.57
C GLY A 299 0.66 -11.75 49.80
N LEU A 300 0.50 -12.27 51.01
CA LEU A 300 0.86 -13.62 51.41
C LEU A 300 -0.10 -14.61 50.74
N ASP A 301 0.43 -15.46 49.86
CA ASP A 301 0.08 -16.87 49.67
C ASP A 301 1.06 -17.38 48.59
N GLY A 302 1.92 -18.37 48.82
CA GLY A 302 1.58 -19.68 49.32
C GLY A 302 1.71 -20.66 48.14
N GLY A 303 2.93 -20.96 47.72
CA GLY A 303 3.17 -21.89 46.61
C GLY A 303 4.64 -22.06 46.24
N LEU A 304 5.28 -23.08 46.82
CA LEU A 304 6.54 -23.65 46.36
C LEU A 304 6.48 -23.92 44.85
N TYR A 305 7.47 -23.50 44.07
CA TYR A 305 8.11 -24.33 43.03
C TYR A 305 9.48 -23.72 42.65
N TYR A 306 10.45 -24.62 42.59
CA TYR A 306 11.85 -24.57 42.12
C TYR A 306 12.49 -23.24 41.73
N ALA A 307 13.58 -22.97 42.44
CA ALA A 307 14.66 -22.12 41.99
C ALA A 307 15.34 -22.75 40.75
N ASP A 308 15.34 -22.01 39.64
CA ASP A 308 16.42 -22.09 38.67
C ASP A 308 17.07 -20.71 38.50
N SER A 309 18.39 -20.74 38.48
CA SER A 309 19.29 -19.63 38.68
C SER A 309 19.79 -19.07 37.35
N ARG A 310 19.93 -17.75 37.30
CA ARG A 310 20.79 -16.95 36.38
C ARG A 310 20.28 -16.78 34.94
N ARG A 311 19.44 -15.75 34.75
CA ARG A 311 19.58 -14.84 33.60
C ARG A 311 19.64 -13.39 34.07
N ILE A 312 20.62 -12.67 33.55
CA ILE A 312 20.89 -11.27 33.85
C ILE A 312 19.92 -10.42 33.00
N ASP A 313 18.84 -9.95 33.60
CA ASP A 313 17.81 -9.09 32.97
C ASP A 313 18.23 -7.61 32.79
N GLY A 314 19.53 -7.35 32.68
CA GLY A 314 20.07 -5.99 32.51
C GLY A 314 20.24 -5.52 31.07
N ILE A 315 20.03 -6.39 30.08
CA ILE A 315 20.28 -6.10 28.65
C ILE A 315 19.06 -6.53 27.81
N ALA A 316 17.85 -6.35 28.36
CA ALA A 316 16.59 -6.62 27.66
C ALA A 316 15.87 -5.34 27.18
N MET A 317 16.36 -4.14 27.52
CA MET A 317 15.69 -2.88 27.18
C MET A 317 16.16 -2.18 25.88
N MET A 318 17.23 -2.63 25.22
CA MET A 318 17.70 -2.00 23.96
C MET A 318 17.49 -2.83 22.70
N ARG A 319 16.73 -3.94 22.74
CA ARG A 319 16.52 -4.76 21.54
C ARG A 319 15.15 -5.46 21.50
N ARG A 320 14.06 -4.71 21.68
CA ARG A 320 12.72 -5.16 21.24
C ARG A 320 12.52 -4.88 19.75
N GLY A 321 13.23 -5.65 18.92
CA GLY A 321 12.83 -5.96 17.56
C GLY A 321 12.44 -7.43 17.55
N THR A 322 11.14 -7.70 17.55
CA THR A 322 10.58 -9.06 17.51
C THR A 322 10.94 -9.75 16.20
N TRP A 323 11.99 -10.56 16.22
CA TRP A 323 12.15 -11.70 15.31
C TRP A 323 11.77 -12.94 16.10
N ARG A 324 10.62 -13.51 15.75
CA ARG A 324 10.11 -14.77 16.29
C ARG A 324 11.02 -15.87 15.73
N ALA A 325 11.89 -16.41 16.58
CA ALA A 325 12.49 -17.72 16.34
C ALA A 325 11.38 -18.75 16.61
N SER A 326 10.77 -19.23 15.54
CA SER A 326 10.06 -20.51 15.56
C SER A 326 11.09 -21.55 15.16
N ASP A 327 11.61 -22.29 16.12
CA ASP A 327 12.16 -23.62 15.90
C ASP A 327 11.56 -24.50 16.99
N ASP A 328 10.64 -25.34 16.54
CA ASP A 328 10.41 -26.74 16.90
C ASP A 328 10.47 -27.12 18.37
N ASP A 329 9.28 -27.32 18.96
CA ASP A 329 9.12 -28.30 20.03
C ASP A 329 7.83 -29.10 19.77
N ASP A 330 8.04 -30.36 19.42
CA ASP A 330 7.04 -31.41 19.32
C ASP A 330 6.48 -31.73 20.71
N GLY A 331 5.16 -31.83 20.84
CA GLY A 331 4.57 -32.49 22.01
C GLY A 331 3.18 -31.99 22.39
N ASP A 332 2.17 -32.74 21.94
CA ASP A 332 0.91 -33.03 22.62
C ASP A 332 0.40 -32.01 23.66
N GLU A 333 -0.60 -31.19 23.31
CA GLU A 333 -1.61 -30.76 24.30
C GLU A 333 -2.91 -30.19 23.68
N VAL A 334 -3.99 -30.96 23.89
CA VAL A 334 -5.41 -30.60 24.18
C VAL A 334 -6.03 -29.32 23.59
N PRO A 335 -7.20 -29.40 22.91
CA PRO A 335 -7.90 -28.23 22.39
C PRO A 335 -8.50 -27.39 23.53
N ARG A 336 -7.93 -26.20 23.78
CA ARG A 336 -8.56 -25.14 24.58
C ARG A 336 -9.39 -24.21 23.68
N PRO A 337 -10.60 -23.80 24.10
CA PRO A 337 -11.45 -22.92 23.30
C PRO A 337 -10.79 -21.54 23.13
N MET A 338 -10.52 -21.17 21.88
CA MET A 338 -10.03 -19.86 21.45
C MET A 338 -11.06 -18.77 21.84
N ARG A 339 -10.77 -18.03 22.91
CA ARG A 339 -11.40 -16.72 23.13
C ARG A 339 -10.72 -15.71 22.20
N LEU A 340 -11.44 -15.32 21.16
CA LEU A 340 -11.12 -14.21 20.25
C LEU A 340 -11.14 -12.88 21.02
N SER A 341 -10.03 -12.53 21.67
CA SER A 341 -9.73 -11.14 22.07
C SER A 341 -8.75 -10.55 21.07
N PHE A 342 -9.26 -10.24 19.87
CA PHE A 342 -8.53 -9.53 18.82
C PHE A 342 -8.91 -8.03 18.86
N ASP A 343 -7.93 -7.16 18.59
CA ASP A 343 -8.05 -5.75 18.18
C ASP A 343 -7.99 -4.56 19.16
N ARG A 344 -7.79 -4.73 20.48
CA ARG A 344 -7.63 -3.55 21.37
C ARG A 344 -6.17 -3.09 21.64
N SER A 345 -5.17 -3.76 21.08
CA SER A 345 -3.75 -3.45 21.34
C SER A 345 -3.05 -2.65 20.23
N GLY A 346 -3.75 -2.28 19.16
CA GLY A 346 -3.16 -1.58 18.01
C GLY A 346 -2.87 -0.10 18.23
N ASP A 347 -3.59 0.57 19.14
CA ASP A 347 -3.49 2.03 19.31
C ASP A 347 -2.30 2.46 20.16
N ASP A 348 -1.93 1.67 21.18
CA ASP A 348 -0.78 1.97 22.04
C ASP A 348 0.56 1.90 21.26
N GLN A 349 0.63 1.04 20.24
CA GLN A 349 1.83 0.89 19.42
C GLN A 349 2.04 2.06 18.45
N ARG A 350 0.97 2.78 18.08
CA ARG A 350 1.05 3.97 17.21
C ARG A 350 1.61 5.19 17.94
N GLN A 351 1.43 5.27 19.26
CA GLN A 351 1.89 6.40 20.07
C GLN A 351 3.41 6.42 20.29
N GLN A 352 4.12 5.32 20.01
CA GLN A 352 5.59 5.22 20.14
C GLN A 352 6.32 5.15 18.80
N ARG A 353 5.79 5.76 17.73
CA ARG A 353 6.54 5.88 16.47
C ARG A 353 7.70 6.85 16.65
N GLY A 354 8.94 6.35 16.61
CA GLY A 354 10.13 7.20 16.65
C GLY A 354 10.18 8.21 15.49
N LEU A 355 10.86 9.35 15.69
CA LEU A 355 10.98 10.44 14.70
C LEU A 355 11.41 9.97 13.30
N LEU A 356 12.28 8.96 13.22
CA LEU A 356 12.72 8.39 11.94
C LEU A 356 11.57 7.70 11.21
N SER A 357 10.71 6.95 11.92
CA SER A 357 9.53 6.31 11.33
C SER A 357 8.55 7.36 10.83
N ILE A 358 8.35 8.44 11.59
CA ILE A 358 7.52 9.58 11.18
C ILE A 358 8.08 10.24 9.92
N ALA A 359 9.40 10.49 9.86
CA ALA A 359 10.04 11.10 8.70
C ALA A 359 10.01 10.20 7.46
N VAL A 360 10.24 8.90 7.63
CA VAL A 360 10.13 7.90 6.55
C VAL A 360 8.70 7.85 6.02
N GLU A 361 7.70 7.85 6.92
CA GLU A 361 6.30 7.87 6.53
C GLU A 361 5.89 9.17 5.83
N PHE A 362 6.40 10.31 6.28
CA PHE A 362 6.18 11.59 5.61
C PHE A 362 6.73 11.58 4.17
N LEU A 363 7.97 11.08 4.00
CA LEU A 363 8.64 11.07 2.70
C LEU A 363 8.06 10.02 1.74
N PHE A 364 7.73 8.83 2.23
CA PHE A 364 7.40 7.68 1.38
C PHE A 364 5.99 7.14 1.55
N GLY A 365 5.32 7.51 2.63
CA GLY A 365 3.98 7.05 2.97
C GLY A 365 3.90 6.06 4.08
N PRO A 366 2.67 5.73 4.49
CA PRO A 366 2.45 4.72 5.50
C PRO A 366 3.10 3.44 4.99
N ASP A 367 4.04 2.92 5.78
CA ASP A 367 4.55 1.59 5.56
C ASP A 367 3.35 0.67 5.80
N LYS A 368 2.78 0.16 4.70
CA LYS A 368 1.91 -1.01 4.76
C LYS A 368 2.82 -2.13 5.25
N THR A 369 2.97 -2.24 6.57
CA THR A 369 3.97 -3.11 7.18
C THR A 369 3.76 -4.50 6.62
N PRO A 370 4.76 -5.06 5.94
CA PRO A 370 4.71 -6.40 5.40
C PRO A 370 4.82 -7.37 6.57
N SER A 371 3.80 -7.50 7.41
CA SER A 371 3.79 -8.53 8.45
C SER A 371 3.77 -9.95 7.86
N SER A 372 3.74 -10.10 6.53
CA SER A 372 4.15 -11.29 5.79
C SER A 372 5.39 -11.03 4.89
N VAL A 373 6.51 -10.64 5.48
CA VAL A 373 7.81 -10.45 4.76
C VAL A 373 8.23 -11.69 3.96
N TYR A 374 7.74 -12.88 4.30
CA TYR A 374 8.05 -14.09 3.55
C TYR A 374 7.27 -14.27 2.24
N ASP A 375 6.33 -13.38 1.88
CA ASP A 375 5.61 -13.47 0.60
C ASP A 375 5.49 -12.12 -0.13
N ASP A 376 6.63 -11.43 -0.27
CA ASP A 376 6.78 -10.13 -0.96
C ASP A 376 6.55 -10.21 -2.49
N ARG A 377 6.11 -11.37 -3.01
CA ARG A 377 5.71 -11.55 -4.41
C ARG A 377 4.25 -11.17 -4.68
N ILE A 378 3.39 -11.09 -3.66
CA ILE A 378 1.96 -10.83 -3.87
C ILE A 378 1.55 -9.46 -3.31
N PRO A 379 1.58 -8.40 -4.13
CA PRO A 379 1.17 -7.07 -3.70
C PRO A 379 -0.33 -7.10 -3.35
N SER A 380 -0.74 -6.36 -2.31
CA SER A 380 -2.15 -6.00 -2.06
C SER A 380 -3.18 -7.14 -1.99
N THR A 381 -2.77 -8.40 -1.84
CA THR A 381 -3.70 -9.54 -1.82
C THR A 381 -4.77 -9.39 -0.77
N THR A 382 -4.46 -8.87 0.41
CA THR A 382 -5.48 -8.72 1.45
C THR A 382 -6.57 -7.76 1.01
N SER A 383 -6.22 -6.59 0.48
CA SER A 383 -7.21 -5.63 -0.03
C SER A 383 -7.94 -6.14 -1.27
N GLU A 384 -7.27 -6.83 -2.19
CA GLU A 384 -7.94 -7.41 -3.36
C GLU A 384 -8.85 -8.56 -2.94
N LEU A 385 -8.40 -9.42 -2.04
CA LEU A 385 -9.17 -10.50 -1.44
C LEU A 385 -10.37 -9.95 -0.69
N ASP A 386 -10.23 -8.84 0.05
CA ASP A 386 -11.34 -8.22 0.75
C ASP A 386 -12.35 -7.61 -0.22
N LYS A 387 -11.90 -7.05 -1.36
CA LYS A 387 -12.80 -6.67 -2.46
C LYS A 387 -13.53 -7.88 -3.05
N TRP A 388 -12.83 -8.99 -3.28
CA TRP A 388 -13.45 -10.22 -3.78
C TRP A 388 -14.43 -10.83 -2.78
N LYS A 389 -14.09 -10.86 -1.49
CA LYS A 389 -15.02 -11.25 -0.41
C LYS A 389 -16.25 -10.34 -0.36
N PHE A 390 -16.07 -9.04 -0.57
CA PHE A 390 -17.20 -8.12 -0.65
C PHE A 390 -18.08 -8.41 -1.86
N ARG A 391 -17.50 -8.62 -3.05
CA ARG A 391 -18.23 -9.02 -4.27
C ARG A 391 -18.98 -10.33 -4.09
N ALA A 392 -18.34 -11.34 -3.49
CA ALA A 392 -18.95 -12.62 -3.16
C ALA A 392 -20.22 -12.42 -2.31
N ARG A 393 -20.11 -11.65 -1.23
CA ARG A 393 -21.24 -11.32 -0.35
C ARG A 393 -22.37 -10.61 -1.09
N VAL A 394 -22.05 -9.67 -1.98
CA VAL A 394 -23.03 -8.99 -2.83
C VAL A 394 -23.73 -9.98 -3.76
N ILE A 395 -22.99 -10.85 -4.45
CA ILE A 395 -23.55 -11.85 -5.38
C ILE A 395 -24.51 -12.79 -4.65
N ILE A 396 -24.15 -13.26 -3.46
CA ILE A 396 -25.00 -14.14 -2.65
C ILE A 396 -26.29 -13.42 -2.27
N SER A 397 -26.17 -12.17 -1.82
CA SER A 397 -27.34 -11.39 -1.43
C SER A 397 -28.25 -11.08 -2.63
N LEU A 398 -27.69 -10.73 -3.79
CA LEU A 398 -28.46 -10.58 -5.04
C LEU A 398 -29.14 -11.91 -5.43
N SER A 399 -28.43 -13.03 -5.35
CA SER A 399 -28.97 -14.36 -5.65
C SER A 399 -30.12 -14.75 -4.70
N SER A 400 -30.06 -14.30 -3.44
CA SER A 400 -31.13 -14.54 -2.46
C SER A 400 -32.40 -13.74 -2.74
N LYS A 401 -32.28 -12.57 -3.40
CA LYS A 401 -33.42 -11.73 -3.82
C LYS A 401 -34.15 -12.29 -5.03
N SER A 402 -33.46 -13.05 -5.89
CA SER A 402 -34.00 -13.63 -7.13
C SER A 402 -33.76 -15.15 -7.22
N PRO A 403 -34.33 -15.95 -6.28
CA PRO A 403 -34.05 -17.38 -6.23
C PRO A 403 -34.45 -18.07 -7.53
N GLY A 404 -33.49 -18.77 -8.15
CA GLY A 404 -33.67 -19.51 -9.41
C GLY A 404 -33.53 -18.69 -10.70
N TYR A 405 -33.54 -17.35 -10.63
CA TYR A 405 -33.42 -16.49 -11.82
C TYR A 405 -31.96 -16.10 -12.15
N GLY A 406 -31.04 -16.29 -11.21
CA GLY A 406 -29.65 -15.84 -11.33
C GLY A 406 -29.50 -14.32 -11.15
N VAL A 407 -28.25 -13.86 -11.22
CA VAL A 407 -27.87 -12.45 -11.11
C VAL A 407 -27.51 -11.92 -12.50
N SER A 408 -28.08 -10.79 -12.90
CA SER A 408 -27.77 -10.20 -14.21
C SER A 408 -26.39 -9.53 -14.23
N LEU A 409 -25.73 -9.47 -15.40
CA LEU A 409 -24.48 -8.73 -15.52
C LEU A 409 -24.65 -7.23 -15.23
N ARG A 410 -25.82 -6.67 -15.56
CA ARG A 410 -26.19 -5.29 -15.24
C ARG A 410 -26.12 -5.03 -13.73
N ASP A 411 -26.67 -5.94 -12.92
CA ASP A 411 -26.67 -5.79 -11.44
C ASP A 411 -25.26 -5.89 -10.83
N LEU A 412 -24.32 -6.54 -11.51
CA LEU A 412 -22.92 -6.64 -11.08
C LEU A 412 -22.09 -5.40 -11.41
N LEU A 413 -22.54 -4.56 -12.33
CA LEU A 413 -21.79 -3.42 -12.85
C LEU A 413 -21.38 -2.39 -11.78
N PRO A 414 -22.20 -2.07 -10.76
CA PRO A 414 -21.80 -1.18 -9.67
C PRO A 414 -20.66 -1.72 -8.79
N PHE A 415 -20.28 -2.99 -8.96
CA PHE A 415 -19.32 -3.70 -8.12
C PHE A 415 -17.98 -4.02 -8.82
N VAL A 416 -17.82 -3.62 -10.07
CA VAL A 416 -16.58 -3.79 -10.84
C VAL A 416 -15.50 -2.77 -10.44
N ASP A 417 -14.22 -3.11 -10.65
CA ASP A 417 -13.09 -2.24 -10.28
C ASP A 417 -13.04 -0.94 -11.11
N ASP A 418 -13.28 -1.03 -12.41
CA ASP A 418 -13.25 0.12 -13.33
C ASP A 418 -14.61 0.27 -14.02
N PRO A 419 -15.60 0.90 -13.35
CA PRO A 419 -16.95 1.06 -13.90
C PRO A 419 -16.91 1.82 -15.23
N PRO A 420 -17.60 1.31 -16.28
CA PRO A 420 -17.66 1.96 -17.58
C PRO A 420 -18.40 3.30 -17.51
N ALA A 421 -18.32 4.09 -18.59
CA ALA A 421 -19.04 5.36 -18.65
C ALA A 421 -20.56 5.20 -18.88
N SER A 422 -20.95 4.14 -19.59
CA SER A 422 -22.33 3.78 -19.94
C SER A 422 -22.48 2.26 -20.02
N LEU A 423 -23.72 1.77 -20.11
CA LEU A 423 -24.01 0.34 -20.30
C LEU A 423 -23.52 -0.18 -21.67
N ASP A 424 -23.54 0.69 -22.70
CA ASP A 424 -23.12 0.35 -24.07
C ASP A 424 -21.60 0.39 -24.26
N ASP A 425 -20.85 0.76 -23.22
CA ASP A 425 -19.39 0.79 -23.28
C ASP A 425 -18.86 -0.65 -23.47
N PRO A 426 -17.96 -0.89 -24.45
CA PRO A 426 -17.40 -2.21 -24.70
C PRO A 426 -16.73 -2.83 -23.46
N SER A 427 -16.28 -2.00 -22.51
CA SER A 427 -15.67 -2.48 -21.26
C SER A 427 -16.68 -3.01 -20.24
N ALA A 428 -17.96 -2.64 -20.32
CA ALA A 428 -18.99 -3.03 -19.35
C ALA A 428 -19.08 -4.55 -19.21
N LEU A 429 -19.28 -5.23 -20.34
CA LEU A 429 -19.41 -6.68 -20.42
C LEU A 429 -18.15 -7.38 -19.90
N SER A 430 -16.98 -6.87 -20.28
CA SER A 430 -15.70 -7.47 -19.92
C SER A 430 -15.43 -7.44 -18.41
N GLU A 431 -15.76 -6.33 -17.75
CA GLU A 431 -15.51 -6.15 -16.32
C GLU A 431 -16.47 -6.98 -15.47
N THR A 432 -17.73 -7.11 -15.90
CA THR A 432 -18.71 -7.96 -15.21
C THR A 432 -18.42 -9.45 -15.42
N LEU A 433 -18.04 -9.84 -16.64
CA LEU A 433 -17.64 -11.23 -16.91
C LEU A 433 -16.41 -11.64 -16.11
N ARG A 434 -15.51 -10.70 -15.79
CA ARG A 434 -14.38 -10.98 -14.89
C ARG A 434 -14.82 -11.38 -13.48
N MET A 435 -15.95 -10.86 -13.00
CA MET A 435 -16.54 -11.31 -11.73
C MET A 435 -17.19 -12.69 -11.90
N VAL A 436 -17.90 -12.92 -13.00
CA VAL A 436 -18.54 -14.21 -13.29
C VAL A 436 -17.50 -15.33 -13.37
N THR A 437 -16.40 -15.11 -14.10
CA THR A 437 -15.32 -16.09 -14.25
C THR A 437 -14.59 -16.34 -12.94
N TYR A 438 -14.40 -15.32 -12.10
CA TYR A 438 -13.75 -15.48 -10.80
C TYR A 438 -14.57 -16.40 -9.86
N PHE A 439 -15.90 -16.35 -9.94
CA PHE A 439 -16.80 -17.14 -9.09
C PHE A 439 -17.46 -18.32 -9.82
N ASN A 440 -16.93 -18.75 -10.96
CA ASN A 440 -17.46 -19.87 -11.76
C ASN A 440 -18.97 -19.79 -12.03
N GLY A 441 -19.48 -18.59 -12.37
CA GLY A 441 -20.90 -18.40 -12.63
C GLY A 441 -21.40 -19.23 -13.81
N ARG A 442 -22.52 -19.93 -13.62
CA ARG A 442 -23.18 -20.75 -14.64
C ARG A 442 -24.33 -19.97 -15.27
N PRO A 443 -24.55 -20.06 -16.58
CA PRO A 443 -25.64 -19.33 -17.21
C PRO A 443 -27.01 -19.82 -16.71
N ALA A 444 -27.87 -18.89 -16.33
CA ALA A 444 -29.25 -19.18 -15.94
C ALA A 444 -30.13 -19.19 -17.18
N GLY A 445 -30.95 -20.25 -17.34
CA GLY A 445 -31.89 -20.33 -18.45
C GLY A 445 -32.95 -19.24 -18.34
N ASN A 446 -33.04 -18.36 -19.35
CA ASN A 446 -34.12 -17.39 -19.42
C ASN A 446 -35.33 -18.06 -20.12
N ASP A 447 -36.16 -18.73 -19.34
CA ASP A 447 -37.27 -19.55 -19.83
C ASP A 447 -38.53 -18.75 -20.23
N GLY A 448 -38.55 -17.42 -20.04
CA GLY A 448 -39.80 -16.64 -20.12
C GLY A 448 -39.86 -15.45 -21.07
N GLU A 449 -38.77 -15.04 -21.72
CA GLU A 449 -38.76 -13.78 -22.50
C GLU A 449 -38.28 -14.01 -23.94
N ASP A 450 -39.24 -14.12 -24.87
CA ASP A 450 -39.01 -14.17 -26.31
C ASP A 450 -38.88 -12.76 -26.95
N GLY A 451 -38.43 -11.77 -26.18
CA GLY A 451 -38.30 -10.38 -26.61
C GLY A 451 -36.97 -10.05 -27.32
N GLU A 452 -37.00 -9.03 -28.20
CA GLU A 452 -35.84 -8.45 -28.91
C GLU A 452 -34.70 -8.00 -27.98
N ASP A 453 -34.95 -7.84 -26.68
CA ASP A 453 -33.99 -7.47 -25.65
C ASP A 453 -32.90 -8.52 -25.39
N ARG A 454 -33.01 -9.73 -25.98
CA ARG A 454 -31.98 -10.78 -25.93
C ARG A 454 -30.64 -10.38 -26.54
N ARG A 455 -30.59 -9.35 -27.40
CA ARG A 455 -29.35 -8.92 -28.06
C ARG A 455 -28.35 -8.23 -27.12
N SER A 456 -28.80 -7.71 -25.98
CA SER A 456 -27.88 -7.09 -25.02
C SER A 456 -27.32 -8.14 -24.06
N GLY A 457 -26.07 -8.53 -24.27
CA GLY A 457 -25.35 -9.46 -23.38
C GLY A 457 -25.33 -9.01 -21.90
N MET A 458 -25.61 -7.74 -21.60
CA MET A 458 -25.71 -7.22 -20.23
C MET A 458 -26.92 -7.75 -19.44
N ASN A 459 -27.97 -8.22 -20.13
CA ASN A 459 -29.14 -8.84 -19.49
C ASN A 459 -28.93 -10.32 -19.19
N ALA A 460 -27.80 -10.91 -19.62
CA ALA A 460 -27.43 -12.28 -19.31
C ALA A 460 -27.40 -12.51 -17.80
N ARG A 461 -28.01 -13.60 -17.34
CA ARG A 461 -28.08 -13.98 -15.93
C ARG A 461 -27.22 -15.18 -15.62
N PHE A 462 -26.58 -15.16 -14.45
CA PHE A 462 -25.69 -16.23 -13.99
C PHE A 462 -26.05 -16.69 -12.57
N CYS A 463 -26.02 -18.00 -12.35
CA CYS A 463 -26.16 -18.65 -11.05
C CYS A 463 -24.79 -19.03 -10.50
N PHE A 464 -24.61 -18.91 -9.18
CA PHE A 464 -23.34 -19.16 -8.50
C PHE A 464 -23.46 -20.28 -7.45
N PRO A 465 -23.69 -21.54 -7.88
CA PRO A 465 -24.01 -22.63 -6.95
C PRO A 465 -22.87 -22.94 -5.98
N GLU A 466 -21.62 -22.90 -6.43
CA GLU A 466 -20.43 -23.14 -5.61
C GLU A 466 -20.31 -22.07 -4.51
N LEU A 467 -20.44 -20.81 -4.91
CA LEU A 467 -20.38 -19.68 -3.98
C LEU A 467 -21.50 -19.74 -2.94
N VAL A 468 -22.72 -20.09 -3.34
CA VAL A 468 -23.87 -20.21 -2.43
C VAL A 468 -23.71 -21.43 -1.50
N ALA A 469 -23.11 -22.52 -1.97
CA ALA A 469 -22.89 -23.73 -1.16
C ALA A 469 -21.78 -23.54 -0.10
N GLU A 470 -20.73 -22.80 -0.42
CA GLU A 470 -19.58 -22.60 0.48
C GLU A 470 -19.79 -21.47 1.51
N PHE A 471 -20.72 -20.55 1.25
CA PHE A 471 -20.84 -19.36 2.07
C PHE A 471 -21.77 -19.54 3.26
N ASP A 472 -21.21 -19.41 4.47
CA ASP A 472 -21.99 -19.44 5.72
C ASP A 472 -22.86 -18.18 5.85
N CYS A 473 -24.18 -18.38 5.96
CA CYS A 473 -25.18 -17.31 6.13
C CYS A 473 -24.85 -16.36 7.30
N HIS A 474 -24.16 -16.84 8.34
CA HIS A 474 -23.77 -15.98 9.47
C HIS A 474 -22.73 -14.89 9.09
N SER A 475 -21.94 -15.09 8.04
CA SER A 475 -20.96 -14.12 7.53
C SER A 475 -21.60 -12.93 6.80
N LEU A 476 -22.87 -13.05 6.36
CA LEU A 476 -23.57 -12.01 5.61
C LEU A 476 -23.94 -10.79 6.48
N LEU A 477 -24.15 -10.97 7.78
CA LEU A 477 -24.50 -9.89 8.72
C LEU A 477 -23.39 -8.83 8.88
N SER A 478 -22.19 -9.08 8.34
CA SER A 478 -21.04 -8.15 8.37
C SER A 478 -20.90 -7.29 7.10
N LEU A 479 -21.81 -7.35 6.13
CA LEU A 479 -21.72 -6.52 4.91
C LEU A 479 -21.65 -5.01 5.20
N GLY A 480 -22.45 -4.52 6.15
CA GLY A 480 -22.48 -3.11 6.55
C GLY A 480 -21.21 -2.62 7.23
N SER A 481 -20.37 -3.51 7.78
CA SER A 481 -19.10 -3.15 8.40
C SER A 481 -17.91 -3.20 7.43
N SER A 482 -18.14 -3.55 6.16
CA SER A 482 -17.10 -3.59 5.15
C SER A 482 -16.52 -2.20 4.88
N VAL A 483 -15.20 -2.10 4.77
CA VAL A 483 -14.49 -0.87 4.36
C VAL A 483 -14.91 -0.39 2.96
N TYR A 484 -15.55 -1.26 2.18
CA TYR A 484 -16.06 -0.98 0.84
C TYR A 484 -17.53 -0.58 0.80
N ALA A 485 -18.23 -0.53 1.93
CA ALA A 485 -19.57 0.00 1.99
C ALA A 485 -19.54 1.54 1.86
N PRO A 486 -20.50 2.16 1.14
CA PRO A 486 -20.61 3.60 1.12
C PRO A 486 -20.89 4.14 2.54
N PRO A 487 -20.22 5.21 2.98
CA PRO A 487 -20.48 5.76 4.31
C PRO A 487 -21.88 6.35 4.38
N ALA A 488 -22.59 6.13 5.48
CA ALA A 488 -23.97 6.60 5.68
C ALA A 488 -24.13 8.14 5.60
N SER A 489 -23.05 8.91 5.76
CA SER A 489 -23.06 10.37 5.79
C SER A 489 -22.78 11.06 4.46
N PHE A 490 -22.62 10.33 3.35
CA PHE A 490 -22.20 10.92 2.07
C PHE A 490 -23.27 11.76 1.35
N ASP A 491 -24.53 11.74 1.79
CA ASP A 491 -25.59 12.57 1.17
C ASP A 491 -25.40 14.07 1.46
N ASN A 492 -24.53 14.44 2.40
CA ASN A 492 -24.14 15.82 2.61
C ASN A 492 -22.89 16.15 1.78
N ASP A 493 -23.09 16.52 0.50
CA ASP A 493 -22.07 16.95 -0.47
C ASP A 493 -21.15 18.10 0.01
N SER A 494 -21.42 18.70 1.18
CA SER A 494 -20.61 19.77 1.77
C SER A 494 -19.22 19.33 2.25
N ASP A 495 -19.00 18.05 2.56
CA ASP A 495 -17.72 17.57 3.12
C ASP A 495 -16.69 17.12 2.07
N ALA A 496 -17.08 17.03 0.80
CA ALA A 496 -16.17 16.67 -0.30
C ALA A 496 -15.02 17.69 -0.50
N GLY A 497 -15.08 18.84 0.18
CA GLY A 497 -14.07 19.90 0.15
C GLY A 497 -12.97 19.79 1.21
N ASN A 498 -13.06 18.89 2.20
CA ASN A 498 -12.08 18.82 3.28
C ASN A 498 -10.79 18.13 2.83
N VAL A 499 -9.89 18.92 2.22
CA VAL A 499 -8.54 18.52 1.79
C VAL A 499 -7.71 17.94 2.95
N SER A 500 -8.04 18.30 4.20
CA SER A 500 -7.42 17.75 5.41
C SER A 500 -7.49 16.22 5.48
N SER A 501 -8.63 15.63 5.13
CA SER A 501 -8.85 14.17 5.15
C SER A 501 -7.97 13.40 4.18
N ILE A 502 -7.47 14.07 3.14
CA ILE A 502 -6.54 13.51 2.15
C ILE A 502 -5.11 13.54 2.68
N LEU A 503 -4.74 14.56 3.46
CA LEU A 503 -3.36 14.81 3.87
C LEU A 503 -2.93 13.91 5.04
N TYR A 504 -3.77 13.79 6.06
CA TYR A 504 -3.44 13.12 7.31
C TYR A 504 -4.66 12.38 7.88
N LYS A 505 -4.41 11.40 8.75
CA LYS A 505 -5.48 10.74 9.49
C LYS A 505 -6.02 11.72 10.54
N GLU A 506 -7.34 11.92 10.55
CA GLU A 506 -8.00 12.76 11.55
C GLU A 506 -8.04 12.03 12.91
N GLU A 507 -7.35 12.58 13.91
CA GLU A 507 -7.33 12.08 15.29
C GLU A 507 -8.72 12.28 15.91
N GLY A 508 -9.46 11.20 16.14
CA GLY A 508 -10.80 11.26 16.75
C GLY A 508 -11.93 10.89 15.80
N GLY A 509 -11.66 10.87 14.50
CA GLY A 509 -12.48 10.14 13.54
C GLY A 509 -11.98 8.71 13.46
N ASP A 510 -12.07 7.95 14.54
CA ASP A 510 -12.20 6.51 14.31
C ASP A 510 -13.50 6.38 13.55
N TYR A 511 -13.37 6.26 12.23
CA TYR A 511 -14.33 5.61 11.36
C TYR A 511 -14.41 4.12 11.77
N THR A 512 -14.47 3.81 13.07
CA THR A 512 -15.34 2.75 13.51
C THR A 512 -16.64 3.11 12.84
N HIS A 513 -16.91 2.40 11.75
CA HIS A 513 -18.21 2.29 11.16
C HIS A 513 -19.08 1.86 12.32
N GLY A 514 -19.55 2.84 13.11
CA GLY A 514 -20.52 2.63 14.13
C GLY A 514 -21.61 1.91 13.38
N PRO A 515 -21.96 0.68 13.76
CA PRO A 515 -23.01 -0.03 13.06
C PRO A 515 -24.20 0.93 13.16
N SER A 516 -24.52 1.62 12.07
CA SER A 516 -25.78 2.32 11.97
C SER A 516 -26.76 1.18 11.88
N ILE A 517 -27.19 0.77 13.07
CA ILE A 517 -28.19 -0.24 13.36
C ILE A 517 -29.49 0.35 12.81
N ASP A 518 -29.63 0.27 11.51
CA ASP A 518 -30.91 0.13 10.83
C ASP A 518 -30.65 -0.95 9.77
N THR A 519 -30.57 -2.17 10.28
CA THR A 519 -30.50 -3.44 9.55
C THR A 519 -31.81 -3.71 8.84
N SER A 520 -32.29 -2.78 8.02
CA SER A 520 -33.09 -3.19 6.87
C SER A 520 -32.15 -3.90 5.91
N ASP A 521 -32.62 -4.98 5.32
CA ASP A 521 -31.99 -6.00 4.46
C ASP A 521 -31.31 -5.47 3.18
N ASP A 522 -30.71 -4.28 3.26
CA ASP A 522 -30.31 -3.48 2.12
C ASP A 522 -28.85 -3.79 1.79
N THR A 523 -28.70 -4.70 0.83
CA THR A 523 -27.47 -4.88 0.06
C THR A 523 -26.80 -3.53 -0.21
N PRO A 524 -25.50 -3.37 0.07
CA PRO A 524 -24.82 -2.13 -0.25
C PRO A 524 -24.99 -1.84 -1.74
N LYS A 525 -25.48 -0.64 -2.05
CA LYS A 525 -25.93 -0.29 -3.41
C LYS A 525 -24.80 -0.35 -4.45
N TYR A 526 -23.57 -0.08 -4.03
CA TYR A 526 -22.40 -0.13 -4.90
C TYR A 526 -21.11 -0.36 -4.12
N LEU A 527 -20.03 -0.70 -4.84
CA LEU A 527 -18.68 -0.79 -4.28
C LEU A 527 -18.12 0.63 -4.06
N HIS A 528 -17.96 1.06 -2.81
CA HIS A 528 -17.32 2.34 -2.51
C HIS A 528 -15.82 2.16 -2.31
N GLU A 529 -15.01 2.82 -3.14
CA GLU A 529 -13.57 2.87 -2.91
C GLU A 529 -13.18 4.03 -2.00
N LYS A 530 -12.46 3.74 -0.92
CA LYS A 530 -11.94 4.74 0.00
C LYS A 530 -10.89 5.61 -0.71
N PRO A 531 -10.90 6.94 -0.52
CA PRO A 531 -9.81 7.79 -1.01
C PRO A 531 -8.48 7.38 -0.39
N TYR A 532 -7.41 7.51 -1.18
CA TYR A 532 -6.05 7.34 -0.71
C TYR A 532 -5.67 8.50 0.20
N VAL A 533 -5.09 8.18 1.35
CA VAL A 533 -4.52 9.16 2.27
C VAL A 533 -3.03 9.27 2.00
N VAL A 534 -2.49 10.50 2.05
CA VAL A 534 -1.05 10.74 1.88
C VAL A 534 -0.28 10.19 3.07
N THR A 535 -0.71 10.38 4.31
CA THR A 535 -0.01 9.84 5.48
C THR A 535 -0.97 9.35 6.54
N ASP A 536 -0.61 8.30 7.29
CA ASP A 536 -1.32 7.94 8.52
C ASP A 536 -0.82 8.76 9.72
N LEU A 537 0.07 9.73 9.46
CA LEU A 537 0.55 10.70 10.44
C LEU A 537 -0.61 11.53 10.95
N THR A 538 -0.49 11.95 12.20
CA THR A 538 -1.41 12.89 12.81
C THR A 538 -1.19 14.28 12.21
N ARG A 539 -2.20 15.16 12.30
CA ARG A 539 -2.08 16.54 11.82
C ARG A 539 -0.85 17.25 12.41
N GLN A 540 -0.58 17.00 13.70
CA GLN A 540 0.56 17.60 14.40
C GLN A 540 1.88 17.07 13.87
N GLN A 541 2.03 15.74 13.71
CA GLN A 541 3.24 15.11 13.17
C GLN A 541 3.53 15.55 11.74
N PHE A 542 2.50 15.57 10.89
CA PHE A 542 2.63 16.06 9.52
C PHE A 542 3.09 17.53 9.49
N GLY A 543 2.46 18.40 10.29
CA GLY A 543 2.84 19.81 10.41
C GLY A 543 4.28 20.00 10.91
N GLN A 544 4.72 19.19 11.87
CA GLN A 544 6.10 19.19 12.37
C GLN A 544 7.11 18.80 11.28
N CYS A 545 6.82 17.78 10.47
CA CYS A 545 7.69 17.38 9.35
C CYS A 545 7.80 18.46 8.27
N VAL A 546 6.66 19.08 7.90
CA VAL A 546 6.64 20.20 6.94
C VAL A 546 7.44 21.37 7.47
N LEU A 547 7.21 21.77 8.73
CA LEU A 547 7.94 22.86 9.38
C LEU A 547 9.45 22.57 9.45
N LEU A 548 9.84 21.36 9.83
CA LEU A 548 11.24 20.94 9.87
C LEU A 548 11.89 20.98 8.49
N GLY A 549 11.19 20.50 7.46
CA GLY A 549 11.65 20.57 6.07
C GLY A 549 11.84 22.01 5.58
N LEU A 550 10.88 22.89 5.88
CA LEU A 550 10.96 24.32 5.54
C LEU A 550 12.09 25.02 6.28
N LEU A 551 12.24 24.77 7.59
CA LEU A 551 13.33 25.35 8.39
C LEU A 551 14.70 24.89 7.88
N ASN A 552 14.84 23.61 7.54
CA ASN A 552 16.08 23.10 6.95
C ASN A 552 16.40 23.77 5.61
N TYR A 553 15.40 23.89 4.73
CA TYR A 553 15.56 24.54 3.44
C TYR A 553 15.93 26.04 3.57
N VAL A 554 15.17 26.79 4.37
CA VAL A 554 15.43 28.23 4.61
C VAL A 554 16.80 28.42 5.28
N GLY A 555 17.17 27.57 6.23
CA GLY A 555 18.47 27.60 6.89
C GLY A 555 19.63 27.42 5.91
N ILE A 556 19.53 26.46 5.00
CA ILE A 556 20.56 26.22 3.97
C ILE A 556 20.64 27.39 2.99
N VAL A 557 19.50 27.93 2.54
CA VAL A 557 19.46 29.12 1.67
C VAL A 557 20.07 30.33 2.36
N TRP A 558 19.79 30.52 3.65
CA TRP A 558 20.36 31.60 4.44
C TRP A 558 21.87 31.46 4.59
N ILE A 559 22.39 30.27 4.92
CA ILE A 559 23.84 30.02 5.00
C ILE A 559 24.49 30.27 3.64
N GLN A 560 23.88 29.80 2.56
CA GLN A 560 24.38 30.01 1.21
C GLN A 560 24.50 31.51 0.90
N ASN A 561 23.44 32.29 1.16
CA ASN A 561 23.45 33.74 0.97
C ASN A 561 24.47 34.46 1.88
N ALA A 562 24.66 33.98 3.12
CA ALA A 562 25.65 34.52 4.03
C ALA A 562 27.10 34.25 3.56
N THR A 563 27.34 33.16 2.83
CA THR A 563 28.66 32.80 2.28
C THR A 563 28.94 33.35 0.88
N MET A 564 27.95 33.96 0.22
CA MET A 564 28.14 34.60 -1.09
C MET A 564 29.03 35.85 -0.99
N PRO A 565 29.66 36.30 -2.08
CA PRO A 565 30.47 37.53 -2.10
C PRO A 565 29.65 38.73 -1.59
N GLY A 566 30.20 39.50 -0.65
CA GLY A 566 29.49 40.57 0.06
C GLY A 566 28.53 40.12 1.17
N GLY A 567 28.48 38.82 1.47
CA GLY A 567 27.72 38.26 2.59
C GLY A 567 28.43 38.39 3.94
N LEU A 568 27.70 38.16 5.04
CA LEU A 568 28.22 38.28 6.41
C LEU A 568 29.43 37.37 6.70
N MET A 569 29.48 36.22 6.02
CA MET A 569 30.54 35.22 6.12
C MET A 569 31.25 35.09 4.78
N GLU A 570 31.67 36.21 4.20
CA GLU A 570 32.41 36.22 2.94
C GLU A 570 33.64 35.31 3.04
N LEU A 571 33.59 34.20 2.30
CA LEU A 571 34.73 33.31 2.18
C LEU A 571 35.72 33.92 1.19
N PRO A 572 37.04 33.85 1.45
CA PRO A 572 38.03 34.34 0.51
C PRO A 572 37.92 33.58 -0.81
N VAL A 573 37.40 34.26 -1.84
CA VAL A 573 37.25 33.71 -3.19
C VAL A 573 38.60 33.79 -3.92
N PRO A 574 39.05 32.72 -4.60
CA PRO A 574 40.37 32.64 -5.24
C PRO A 574 40.68 33.64 -6.38
N GLY A 575 39.85 34.67 -6.60
CA GLY A 575 40.03 35.66 -7.66
C GLY A 575 40.54 37.04 -7.20
N ASN A 576 40.40 37.39 -5.92
CA ASN A 576 40.63 38.76 -5.42
C ASN A 576 41.88 38.92 -4.55
N PHE A 577 42.78 37.93 -4.51
CA PHE A 577 44.02 38.07 -3.76
C PHE A 577 45.01 38.94 -4.53
N PRO A 578 45.44 40.10 -3.98
CA PRO A 578 46.51 40.88 -4.58
C PRO A 578 47.75 39.98 -4.71
N ARG A 579 48.33 39.97 -5.91
CA ARG A 579 49.48 39.14 -6.33
C ARG A 579 50.79 39.38 -5.56
N SER A 580 50.76 40.03 -4.39
CA SER A 580 51.94 40.32 -3.59
C SER A 580 52.43 39.07 -2.86
N SER A 581 53.29 38.35 -3.59
CA SER A 581 54.47 37.59 -3.17
C SER A 581 54.68 37.30 -1.66
N THR A 582 55.00 36.04 -1.39
CA THR A 582 55.83 35.54 -0.27
C THR A 582 55.20 35.29 1.12
N ALA A 583 53.94 34.84 1.20
CA ALA A 583 53.41 34.26 2.44
C ALA A 583 52.65 32.93 2.24
N GLY A 584 53.36 31.82 2.52
CA GLY A 584 52.85 30.62 3.21
C GLY A 584 51.96 29.63 2.45
N SER A 585 52.28 28.33 2.55
CA SER A 585 51.49 27.21 1.99
C SER A 585 50.07 27.07 2.57
N THR A 586 49.67 27.92 3.51
CA THR A 586 48.36 27.92 4.16
C THR A 586 47.26 28.49 3.26
N SER A 587 47.62 29.35 2.28
CA SER A 587 46.66 30.03 1.41
C SER A 587 45.99 29.07 0.41
N SER A 588 46.68 28.02 -0.03
CA SER A 588 46.12 27.01 -0.94
C SER A 588 45.07 26.13 -0.26
N LEU A 589 45.29 25.76 1.01
CA LEU A 589 44.34 24.96 1.79
C LEU A 589 43.01 25.70 2.02
N ILE A 590 43.06 27.02 2.23
CA ILE A 590 41.86 27.84 2.44
C ILE A 590 41.02 27.90 1.15
N VAL A 591 41.66 28.05 -0.01
CA VAL A 591 40.97 28.06 -1.32
C VAL A 591 40.32 26.70 -1.60
N ILE A 592 41.03 25.61 -1.32
CA ILE A 592 40.48 24.26 -1.49
C ILE A 592 39.30 24.05 -0.54
N ALA A 593 39.41 24.45 0.72
CA ALA A 593 38.34 24.34 1.71
C ALA A 593 37.10 25.16 1.31
N SER A 594 37.27 26.40 0.85
CA SER A 594 36.13 27.23 0.42
C SER A 594 35.41 26.64 -0.78
N PHE A 595 36.14 26.06 -1.74
CA PHE A 595 35.55 25.32 -2.86
C PHE A 595 34.73 24.12 -2.39
N PHE A 596 35.27 23.31 -1.47
CA PHE A 596 34.54 22.16 -0.91
C PHE A 596 33.28 22.59 -0.15
N VAL A 597 33.33 23.67 0.63
CA VAL A 597 32.17 24.20 1.35
C VAL A 597 31.09 24.66 0.38
N LEU A 598 31.44 25.39 -0.69
CA LEU A 598 30.47 25.84 -1.69
C LEU A 598 29.81 24.65 -2.42
N LYS A 599 30.59 23.62 -2.77
CA LYS A 599 30.05 22.39 -3.37
C LYS A 599 29.15 21.65 -2.40
N LEU A 600 29.53 21.56 -1.12
CA LEU A 600 28.73 20.93 -0.07
C LEU A 600 27.40 21.66 0.13
N LEU A 601 27.39 23.00 0.17
CA LEU A 601 26.18 23.80 0.31
C LEU A 601 25.22 23.61 -0.87
N ASN A 602 25.74 23.52 -2.09
CA ASN A 602 24.91 23.22 -3.27
C ASN A 602 24.28 21.81 -3.18
N THR A 603 25.06 20.82 -2.73
CA THR A 603 24.56 19.46 -2.50
C THR A 603 23.50 19.44 -1.40
N LEU A 604 23.72 20.13 -0.27
CA LEU A 604 22.74 20.25 0.81
C LEU A 604 21.46 20.94 0.34
N ARG A 605 21.58 22.01 -0.46
CA ARG A 605 20.41 22.69 -1.04
C ARG A 605 19.60 21.75 -1.93
N PHE A 606 20.27 20.93 -2.73
CA PHE A 606 19.61 19.90 -3.51
C PHE A 606 18.84 18.91 -2.61
N TYR A 607 19.48 18.40 -1.56
CA TYR A 607 18.82 17.47 -0.61
C TYR A 607 17.65 18.09 0.15
N ALA A 608 17.78 19.34 0.61
CA ALA A 608 16.69 20.05 1.27
C ALA A 608 15.53 20.32 0.31
N GLY A 609 15.82 20.67 -0.94
CA GLY A 609 14.80 20.76 -1.99
C GLY A 609 14.13 19.42 -2.25
N PHE A 610 14.90 18.33 -2.28
CA PHE A 610 14.41 16.97 -2.46
C PHE A 610 13.49 16.51 -1.32
N PHE A 611 13.80 16.89 -0.08
CA PHE A 611 12.99 16.59 1.10
C PHE A 611 11.58 17.22 1.02
N ILE A 612 11.44 18.36 0.35
CA ILE A 612 10.15 19.03 0.12
C ILE A 612 9.48 18.52 -1.16
N SER A 613 10.25 18.32 -2.24
CA SER A 613 9.70 17.95 -3.54
C SER A 613 9.12 16.53 -3.56
N LEU A 614 9.67 15.60 -2.77
CA LEU A 614 9.17 14.22 -2.69
C LEU A 614 7.74 14.14 -2.11
N PRO A 615 7.44 14.66 -0.91
CA PRO A 615 6.08 14.72 -0.39
C PRO A 615 5.11 15.46 -1.33
N LEU A 616 5.56 16.53 -1.99
CA LEU A 616 4.74 17.27 -2.96
C LEU A 616 4.40 16.43 -4.20
N CYS A 617 5.39 15.78 -4.81
CA CYS A 617 5.18 14.87 -5.95
C CYS A 617 4.20 13.75 -5.56
N ARG A 618 4.38 13.20 -4.36
CA ARG A 618 3.50 12.18 -3.81
C ARG A 618 2.08 12.69 -3.55
N LEU A 619 1.92 13.89 -3.01
CA LEU A 619 0.64 14.55 -2.86
C LEU A 619 -0.08 14.68 -4.20
N VAL A 620 0.62 15.13 -5.25
CA VAL A 620 0.04 15.22 -6.60
C VAL A 620 -0.42 13.85 -7.11
N ILE A 621 0.38 12.79 -6.94
CA ILE A 621 0.00 11.43 -7.32
C ILE A 621 -1.25 10.97 -6.56
N VAL A 622 -1.33 11.24 -5.26
CA VAL A 622 -2.49 10.88 -4.42
C VAL A 622 -3.72 11.67 -4.85
N LEU A 623 -3.60 12.96 -5.16
CA LEU A 623 -4.71 13.77 -5.67
C LEU A 623 -5.23 13.24 -7.01
N ILE A 624 -4.34 12.87 -7.95
CA ILE A 624 -4.75 12.26 -9.22
C ILE A 624 -5.48 10.94 -8.98
N ARG A 625 -4.97 10.10 -8.07
CA ARG A 625 -5.61 8.82 -7.72
C ARG A 625 -6.97 9.01 -7.05
N ASN A 626 -7.09 9.99 -6.15
CA ASN A 626 -8.35 10.32 -5.48
C ASN A 626 -9.36 10.89 -6.45
N TYR A 627 -8.93 11.71 -7.40
CA TYR A 627 -9.79 12.19 -8.49
C TYR A 627 -10.32 11.02 -9.33
N ALA A 628 -9.45 10.07 -9.71
CA ALA A 628 -9.85 8.88 -10.44
C ALA A 628 -10.79 7.98 -9.61
N CYS A 629 -10.52 7.83 -8.31
CA CYS A 629 -11.37 7.09 -7.37
C CYS A 629 -12.76 7.73 -7.25
N ARG A 630 -12.83 9.04 -7.04
CA ARG A 630 -14.08 9.81 -7.00
C ARG A 630 -14.87 9.64 -8.29
N LYS A 631 -14.22 9.80 -9.45
CA LYS A 631 -14.86 9.59 -10.76
C LYS A 631 -15.42 8.17 -10.93
N ARG A 632 -14.73 7.15 -10.42
CA ARG A 632 -15.23 5.76 -10.43
C ARG A 632 -16.42 5.57 -9.49
N ASN A 633 -16.36 6.09 -8.27
CA ASN A 633 -17.49 6.05 -7.33
C ASN A 633 -18.72 6.79 -7.88
N GLU A 634 -18.53 7.96 -8.52
CA GLU A 634 -19.60 8.70 -9.20
C GLU A 634 -20.25 7.89 -10.33
N ARG A 635 -19.46 7.15 -11.13
CA ARG A 635 -20.01 6.24 -12.15
C ARG A 635 -20.82 5.10 -11.54
N ARG A 636 -20.31 4.45 -10.49
CA ARG A 636 -21.05 3.39 -9.78
C ARG A 636 -22.38 3.91 -9.24
N ARG A 637 -22.38 5.10 -8.65
CA ARG A 637 -23.60 5.77 -8.18
C ARG A 637 -24.61 6.02 -9.31
N LYS A 638 -24.15 6.43 -10.50
CA LYS A 638 -25.04 6.64 -11.65
C LYS A 638 -25.80 5.39 -12.06
N PHE A 639 -25.14 4.23 -12.06
CA PHE A 639 -25.79 2.95 -12.38
C PHE A 639 -26.87 2.59 -11.36
N VAL A 640 -26.61 2.83 -10.07
CA VAL A 640 -27.62 2.62 -9.01
C VAL A 640 -28.82 3.55 -9.19
N THR A 641 -28.57 4.81 -9.53
CA THR A 641 -29.66 5.80 -9.66
C THR A 641 -30.45 5.69 -10.95
N SER A 642 -29.90 5.07 -12.01
CA SER A 642 -30.62 4.89 -13.28
C SER A 642 -31.61 3.74 -13.26
N ASP A 643 -31.50 2.85 -12.27
CA ASP A 643 -32.37 1.69 -12.10
C ASP A 643 -33.56 1.98 -11.16
N MET A 644 -33.54 3.14 -10.48
CA MET A 644 -34.67 3.72 -9.75
C MET A 644 -35.43 4.69 -10.64
#